data_AF-A0A1G2Y1B7-F1
#
_entry.id   AF-A0A1G2Y1B7-F1
#
_cell.length_a   1.000
_cell.length_b   1.000
_cell.length_c   1.000
_cell.angle_alpha   90.00
_cell.angle_beta   90.00
_cell.angle_gamma   90.00
#
_symmetry.space_group_name_H-M   'P 1'
#
loop_
_entity.id
_entity.type
_entity.pdbx_description
1 polymer ?
#
loop_
_entity_poly.entity_id
_entity_poly.type
_entity_poly.pdbx_seq_one_letter_code
_entity_poly.pdbx_strand_id
1 'polypeptide(L)'
;MTAIPTNAERKKRLPWWLAAGMLDNIRISFIFGPVLILFLDALNFDKARIGILVALPLFFQVLSVFVAPFVERIGYKKSCLIFFGLRTTILFGLLYTPNVAANYGSTGAFLWVTFIMLVFSVSLVTGLTAGGPWSQEILPTNIRSKIIALNTFLCSIIVLGGTWFAGFWIAKSKGLSGFMFLIGLGASVGILSVISHGFFPGGAQIKRKSHSKEHYLNMLKAFKDKDFVGLLWGIAIFIFIVQGVASFIPLYMKDIIGIESGKVVHLTMWTTLGTILAVYFWGWAADRFGGKPVFVTGVMFHIMMPFLWYAIPRHAGNMSFYSAMAVSFFGGLVCVAYLIGIDRYLFLTIFPPDRKTSYHAVWFAWTGFFAGLGPLAVGIALKFFSNLDQSEVMLLHIKVNSFLPIFALHIAMPVAAIYIIGKIKADSEITTKEFVGHLFENVPFGLFGTFNTIIRYRWAGEEQERIETTRDLGRLDNAFNNDELVEALNDPSFDVRYEAIVAMATRKPNRRTVLALIDVVNGADIELSATASWALGQIGDASAIPALRKQLDAPYRILRARSARALAGLDDKEIAAELLDLLKNETDHALKTAYASALGTLKYMPALDDILKLLSESQTETFRGELALAAAKIIGSERTYIKLYRSARTDWSTTICEAMMKLKKPMQKLNLSNDLLELVTICADCFAAEKPSLSDELLWPIFDAIPKDYIDKNFKPVFAELSKRLEQFGTSRREYILLAIHTCDVWLRTNLAIRTKTN
;
A
#
# COMPACT_ATOMS: atom_id res chain seq x y z
N MET A 1 5.73 -34.64 -35.55
CA MET A 1 6.43 -33.96 -34.44
C MET A 1 6.08 -32.47 -34.51
N THR A 2 5.17 -31.96 -33.68
CA THR A 2 4.89 -30.52 -33.64
C THR A 2 5.78 -29.90 -32.58
N ALA A 3 6.93 -29.40 -33.02
CA ALA A 3 7.89 -28.72 -32.17
C ALA A 3 7.22 -27.56 -31.44
N ILE A 4 7.44 -27.48 -30.13
CA ILE A 4 7.10 -26.30 -29.33
C ILE A 4 7.83 -25.11 -29.99
N PRO A 5 7.12 -24.03 -30.39
CA PRO A 5 7.74 -22.95 -31.14
C PRO A 5 8.83 -22.29 -30.31
N THR A 6 9.96 -21.97 -30.95
CA THR A 6 11.10 -21.33 -30.27
C THR A 6 10.73 -19.93 -29.78
N ASN A 7 11.46 -19.40 -28.79
CA ASN A 7 11.22 -18.04 -28.30
C ASN A 7 11.36 -16.97 -29.40
N ALA A 8 12.21 -17.19 -30.41
CA ALA A 8 12.34 -16.30 -31.57
C ALA A 8 11.08 -16.32 -32.45
N GLU A 9 10.53 -17.50 -32.73
CA GLU A 9 9.28 -17.65 -33.49
C GLU A 9 8.07 -17.05 -32.76
N ARG A 10 8.01 -17.23 -31.43
CA ARG A 10 6.98 -16.63 -30.57
C ARG A 10 7.04 -15.10 -30.65
N LYS A 11 8.23 -14.50 -30.55
CA LYS A 11 8.43 -13.04 -30.68
C LYS A 11 8.04 -12.52 -32.07
N LYS A 12 8.43 -13.20 -33.14
CA LYS A 12 8.13 -12.77 -34.53
C LYS A 12 6.63 -12.69 -34.82
N ARG A 13 5.83 -13.55 -34.18
CA ARG A 13 4.38 -13.64 -34.41
C ARG A 13 3.54 -12.85 -33.40
N LEU A 14 4.18 -12.24 -32.40
CA LEU A 14 3.52 -11.45 -31.38
C LEU A 14 2.64 -10.30 -31.93
N PRO A 15 3.01 -9.57 -33.00
CA PRO A 15 2.16 -8.52 -33.55
C PRO A 15 0.77 -9.01 -33.97
N TRP A 16 0.67 -10.24 -34.48
CA TRP A 16 -0.63 -10.83 -34.85
C TRP A 16 -1.52 -11.07 -33.63
N TRP A 17 -0.96 -11.17 -32.42
CA TRP A 17 -1.68 -11.57 -31.21
C TRP A 17 -2.32 -10.32 -30.64
N LEU A 18 -1.51 -9.25 -30.61
CA LEU A 18 -1.96 -7.89 -30.36
C LEU A 18 -3.05 -7.51 -31.36
N ALA A 19 -2.82 -7.71 -32.66
CA ALA A 19 -3.82 -7.42 -33.69
C ALA A 19 -5.11 -8.21 -33.50
N ALA A 20 -5.03 -9.51 -33.20
CA ALA A 20 -6.18 -10.35 -32.94
C ALA A 20 -7.02 -9.86 -31.75
N GLY A 21 -6.36 -9.48 -30.65
CA GLY A 21 -7.00 -8.90 -29.46
C GLY A 21 -7.63 -7.54 -29.73
N MET A 22 -6.93 -6.66 -30.44
CA MET A 22 -7.45 -5.34 -30.85
C MET A 22 -8.69 -5.49 -31.74
N LEU A 23 -8.64 -6.35 -32.77
CA LEU A 23 -9.77 -6.59 -33.68
C LEU A 23 -10.99 -7.18 -32.94
N ASP A 24 -10.78 -8.07 -31.96
CA ASP A 24 -11.90 -8.61 -31.17
C ASP A 24 -12.55 -7.51 -30.30
N ASN A 25 -11.77 -6.57 -29.77
CA ASN A 25 -12.29 -5.43 -29.02
C ASN A 25 -13.04 -4.41 -29.89
N ILE A 26 -12.67 -4.24 -31.16
CA ILE A 26 -13.48 -3.48 -32.14
C ILE A 26 -14.84 -4.15 -32.33
N ARG A 27 -14.86 -5.47 -32.57
CA ARG A 27 -16.10 -6.25 -32.70
C ARG A 27 -16.97 -6.10 -31.45
N ILE A 28 -16.39 -6.21 -30.27
CA ILE A 28 -17.12 -6.04 -29.00
C ILE A 28 -17.74 -4.65 -28.91
N SER A 29 -16.99 -3.60 -29.25
CA SER A 29 -17.46 -2.21 -29.22
C SER A 29 -18.60 -1.92 -30.20
N PHE A 30 -18.67 -2.65 -31.31
CA PHE A 30 -19.68 -2.44 -32.36
C PHE A 30 -20.93 -3.30 -32.19
N ILE A 31 -20.85 -4.43 -31.49
CA ILE A 31 -21.97 -5.39 -31.39
C ILE A 31 -22.53 -5.48 -29.97
N PHE A 32 -21.66 -5.51 -28.96
CA PHE A 32 -22.03 -5.83 -27.58
C PHE A 32 -22.12 -4.57 -26.70
N GLY A 33 -22.33 -4.75 -25.40
CA GLY A 33 -22.50 -3.66 -24.45
C GLY A 33 -23.78 -2.86 -24.76
N PRO A 34 -23.75 -1.52 -24.65
CA PRO A 34 -24.92 -0.68 -24.92
C PRO A 34 -25.48 -0.85 -26.33
N VAL A 35 -24.66 -1.18 -27.34
CA VAL A 35 -25.12 -1.31 -28.72
C VAL A 35 -26.11 -2.47 -28.87
N LEU A 36 -25.81 -3.64 -28.28
CA LEU A 36 -26.72 -4.79 -28.29
C LEU A 36 -28.03 -4.44 -27.58
N ILE A 37 -27.95 -3.85 -26.39
CA ILE A 37 -29.13 -3.54 -25.57
C ILE A 37 -30.06 -2.56 -26.30
N LEU A 38 -29.49 -1.50 -26.88
CA LEU A 38 -30.25 -0.50 -27.64
C LEU A 38 -30.78 -1.05 -28.96
N PHE A 39 -30.07 -2.00 -29.59
CA PHE A 39 -30.56 -2.71 -30.77
C PHE A 39 -31.78 -3.59 -30.47
N LEU A 40 -31.72 -4.38 -29.38
CA LEU A 40 -32.83 -5.24 -28.96
C LEU A 40 -34.06 -4.40 -28.56
N ASP A 41 -33.84 -3.27 -27.91
CA ASP A 41 -34.89 -2.29 -27.62
C ASP A 41 -35.47 -1.65 -28.88
N ALA A 42 -34.64 -1.32 -29.87
CA ALA A 42 -35.09 -0.83 -31.18
C ALA A 42 -35.91 -1.87 -31.99
N LEU A 43 -35.82 -3.16 -31.66
CA LEU A 43 -36.70 -4.23 -32.17
C LEU A 43 -38.02 -4.34 -31.40
N ASN A 44 -38.27 -3.45 -30.44
CA ASN A 44 -39.42 -3.45 -29.53
C ASN A 44 -39.51 -4.73 -28.68
N PHE A 45 -38.38 -5.25 -28.22
CA PHE A 45 -38.39 -6.33 -27.23
C PHE A 45 -38.64 -5.76 -25.84
N ASP A 46 -39.52 -6.42 -25.08
CA ASP A 46 -39.73 -6.05 -23.68
C ASP A 46 -38.47 -6.32 -22.83
N LYS A 47 -38.36 -5.64 -21.68
CA LYS A 47 -37.19 -5.69 -20.79
C LYS A 47 -36.86 -7.12 -20.33
N ALA A 48 -37.84 -8.03 -20.22
CA ALA A 48 -37.59 -9.43 -19.86
C ALA A 48 -36.95 -10.22 -21.01
N ARG A 49 -37.43 -10.02 -22.25
CA ARG A 49 -36.83 -10.61 -23.46
C ARG A 49 -35.38 -10.14 -23.65
N ILE A 50 -35.11 -8.85 -23.45
CA ILE A 50 -33.75 -8.30 -23.48
C ILE A 50 -32.88 -8.98 -22.41
N GLY A 51 -33.38 -9.10 -21.18
CA GLY A 51 -32.69 -9.77 -20.07
C GLY A 51 -32.29 -11.21 -20.39
N ILE A 52 -33.20 -11.99 -20.98
CA ILE A 52 -32.92 -13.37 -21.43
C ILE A 52 -31.76 -13.38 -22.43
N LEU A 53 -31.82 -12.53 -23.47
CA LEU A 53 -30.81 -12.53 -24.54
C LEU A 53 -29.43 -12.10 -24.04
N VAL A 54 -29.37 -11.10 -23.15
CA VAL A 54 -28.12 -10.62 -22.55
C VAL A 54 -27.55 -11.63 -21.54
N ALA A 55 -28.40 -12.42 -20.89
CA ALA A 55 -27.98 -13.46 -19.96
C ALA A 55 -27.27 -14.64 -20.63
N LEU A 56 -27.61 -14.98 -21.88
CA LEU A 56 -27.13 -16.20 -22.55
C LEU A 56 -25.59 -16.36 -22.54
N PRO A 57 -24.77 -15.37 -22.94
CA PRO A 57 -23.32 -15.55 -22.99
C PRO A 57 -22.68 -15.77 -21.61
N LEU A 58 -23.29 -15.23 -20.56
CA LEU A 58 -22.81 -15.35 -19.18
C LEU A 58 -23.26 -16.67 -18.55
N PHE A 59 -24.55 -17.00 -18.68
CA PHE A 59 -25.15 -18.21 -18.12
C PHE A 59 -24.48 -19.48 -18.64
N PHE A 60 -24.13 -19.51 -19.94
CA PHE A 60 -23.50 -20.67 -20.57
C PHE A 60 -22.02 -20.87 -20.20
N GLN A 61 -21.41 -19.98 -19.40
CA GLN A 61 -20.05 -20.21 -18.88
C GLN A 61 -19.96 -21.47 -18.00
N VAL A 62 -21.06 -21.91 -17.39
CA VAL A 62 -21.14 -23.17 -16.65
C VAL A 62 -20.75 -24.39 -17.50
N LEU A 63 -20.92 -24.31 -18.83
CA LEU A 63 -20.53 -25.39 -19.74
C LEU A 63 -19.01 -25.58 -19.84
N SER A 64 -18.20 -24.61 -19.44
CA SER A 64 -16.73 -24.71 -19.47
C SER A 64 -16.20 -25.97 -18.77
N VAL A 65 -16.83 -26.38 -17.66
CA VAL A 65 -16.50 -27.57 -16.88
C VAL A 65 -16.65 -28.88 -17.67
N PHE A 66 -17.64 -28.92 -18.57
CA PHE A 66 -17.94 -30.10 -19.38
C PHE A 66 -17.19 -30.09 -20.71
N VAL A 67 -16.88 -28.90 -21.21
CA VAL A 67 -16.26 -28.71 -22.53
C VAL A 67 -14.72 -28.83 -22.46
N ALA A 68 -14.09 -28.63 -21.31
CA ALA A 68 -12.64 -28.71 -21.17
C ALA A 68 -12.02 -30.04 -21.66
N PRO A 69 -12.52 -31.23 -21.29
CA PRO A 69 -11.97 -32.49 -21.81
C PRO A 69 -12.16 -32.67 -23.32
N PHE A 70 -13.22 -32.10 -23.87
CA PHE A 70 -13.50 -32.14 -25.31
C PHE A 70 -12.50 -31.28 -26.09
N VAL A 71 -12.23 -30.07 -25.60
CA VAL A 71 -11.25 -29.15 -26.16
C VAL A 71 -9.83 -29.74 -26.14
N GLU A 72 -9.44 -30.40 -25.04
CA GLU A 72 -8.14 -31.08 -24.93
C GLU A 72 -7.94 -32.16 -26.01
N ARG A 73 -9.00 -32.92 -26.33
CA ARG A 73 -8.97 -33.96 -27.37
C ARG A 73 -8.81 -33.39 -28.77
N ILE A 74 -9.49 -32.29 -29.10
CA ILE A 74 -9.40 -31.66 -30.42
C ILE A 74 -8.07 -30.89 -30.59
N GLY A 75 -7.52 -30.39 -29.48
CA GLY A 75 -6.36 -29.51 -29.44
C GLY A 75 -6.78 -28.05 -29.31
N TYR A 76 -6.04 -27.30 -28.51
CA TYR A 76 -6.43 -25.94 -28.11
C TYR A 76 -6.51 -24.96 -29.29
N LYS A 77 -5.53 -24.98 -30.22
CA LYS A 77 -5.54 -24.09 -31.37
C LYS A 77 -6.75 -24.34 -32.27
N LYS A 78 -6.98 -25.61 -32.64
CA LYS A 78 -8.09 -25.99 -33.52
C LYS A 78 -9.43 -25.63 -32.91
N SER A 79 -9.62 -25.93 -31.62
CA SER A 79 -10.82 -25.56 -30.88
C SER A 79 -11.04 -24.06 -30.88
N CYS A 80 -10.03 -23.26 -30.52
CA CYS A 80 -10.13 -21.79 -30.58
C CYS A 80 -10.58 -21.29 -31.96
N LEU A 81 -9.92 -21.72 -33.04
CA LEU A 81 -10.21 -21.22 -34.38
C LEU A 81 -11.61 -21.61 -34.87
N ILE A 82 -12.03 -22.85 -34.66
CA ILE A 82 -13.36 -23.33 -35.06
C ILE A 82 -14.44 -22.55 -34.31
N PHE A 83 -14.33 -22.48 -32.98
CA PHE A 83 -15.39 -21.91 -32.16
C PHE A 83 -15.38 -20.38 -32.13
N PHE A 84 -14.22 -19.73 -32.30
CA PHE A 84 -14.17 -18.28 -32.55
C PHE A 84 -14.62 -17.92 -33.96
N GLY A 85 -14.37 -18.77 -34.95
CA GLY A 85 -14.98 -18.65 -36.28
C GLY A 85 -16.50 -18.72 -36.18
N LEU A 86 -17.04 -19.79 -35.59
CA LEU A 86 -18.48 -20.01 -35.45
C LEU A 86 -19.17 -18.89 -34.65
N ARG A 87 -18.62 -18.48 -33.50
CA ARG A 87 -19.19 -17.37 -32.70
C ARG A 87 -19.21 -16.06 -33.50
N THR A 88 -18.32 -15.88 -34.47
CA THR A 88 -18.27 -14.65 -35.25
C THR A 88 -19.23 -14.72 -36.44
N THR A 89 -19.20 -15.82 -37.19
CA THR A 89 -20.02 -16.00 -38.39
C THR A 89 -21.51 -16.00 -38.06
N ILE A 90 -21.92 -16.59 -36.94
CA ILE A 90 -23.34 -16.63 -36.56
C ILE A 90 -23.94 -15.23 -36.32
N LEU A 91 -23.11 -14.23 -35.98
CA LEU A 91 -23.58 -12.87 -35.74
C LEU A 91 -24.06 -12.16 -37.01
N PHE A 92 -23.65 -12.60 -38.20
CA PHE A 92 -24.24 -12.11 -39.45
C PHE A 92 -25.75 -12.41 -39.53
N GLY A 93 -26.22 -13.45 -38.85
CA GLY A 93 -27.64 -13.74 -38.73
C GLY A 93 -28.45 -12.61 -38.10
N LEU A 94 -27.83 -11.76 -37.25
CA LEU A 94 -28.50 -10.62 -36.65
C LEU A 94 -28.93 -9.57 -37.70
N LEU A 95 -28.22 -9.49 -38.84
CA LEU A 95 -28.56 -8.59 -39.94
C LEU A 95 -29.89 -8.94 -40.60
N TYR A 96 -30.31 -10.21 -40.51
CA TYR A 96 -31.57 -10.69 -41.07
C TYR A 96 -32.75 -10.53 -40.08
N THR A 97 -32.48 -10.09 -38.84
CA THR A 97 -33.53 -9.94 -37.81
C THR A 97 -34.67 -9.02 -38.22
N PRO A 98 -34.45 -7.86 -38.89
CA PRO A 98 -35.55 -7.00 -39.33
C PRO A 98 -36.50 -7.69 -40.31
N ASN A 99 -35.98 -8.52 -41.22
CA ASN A 99 -36.81 -9.30 -42.15
C ASN A 99 -37.64 -10.37 -41.41
N VAL A 100 -37.04 -11.04 -40.43
CA VAL A 100 -37.78 -11.98 -39.57
C VAL A 100 -38.86 -11.25 -38.77
N ALA A 101 -38.57 -10.07 -38.24
CA ALA A 101 -39.54 -9.25 -37.52
C ALA A 101 -40.71 -8.82 -38.41
N ALA A 102 -40.44 -8.46 -39.67
CA ALA A 102 -41.47 -8.09 -40.64
C ALA A 102 -42.38 -9.26 -41.01
N ASN A 103 -41.83 -10.48 -41.16
CA ASN A 103 -42.58 -11.65 -41.63
C ASN A 103 -43.23 -12.45 -40.50
N TYR A 104 -42.64 -12.47 -39.29
CA TYR A 104 -43.03 -13.35 -38.19
C TYR A 104 -43.27 -12.58 -36.87
N GLY A 105 -43.27 -11.25 -36.91
CA GLY A 105 -43.51 -10.38 -35.77
C GLY A 105 -42.41 -10.40 -34.71
N SER A 106 -42.67 -9.71 -33.59
CA SER A 106 -41.72 -9.56 -32.48
C SER A 106 -41.34 -10.91 -31.83
N THR A 107 -42.28 -11.86 -31.75
CA THR A 107 -42.01 -13.20 -31.20
C THR A 107 -41.10 -14.02 -32.12
N GLY A 108 -41.31 -13.98 -33.44
CA GLY A 108 -40.43 -14.65 -34.41
C GLY A 108 -39.00 -14.06 -34.39
N ALA A 109 -38.89 -12.74 -34.34
CA ALA A 109 -37.60 -12.06 -34.19
C ALA A 109 -36.89 -12.44 -32.88
N PHE A 110 -37.62 -12.54 -31.77
CA PHE A 110 -37.07 -12.95 -30.48
C PHE A 110 -36.49 -14.37 -30.50
N LEU A 111 -37.21 -15.33 -31.09
CA LEU A 111 -36.74 -16.71 -31.23
C LEU A 111 -35.51 -16.79 -32.15
N TRP A 112 -35.50 -16.02 -33.23
CA TRP A 112 -34.36 -15.93 -34.14
C TRP A 112 -33.10 -15.41 -33.46
N VAL A 113 -33.21 -14.29 -32.74
CA VAL A 113 -32.08 -13.72 -32.00
C VAL A 113 -31.64 -14.66 -30.87
N THR A 114 -32.58 -15.34 -30.21
CA THR A 114 -32.26 -16.34 -29.18
C THR A 114 -31.45 -17.49 -29.76
N PHE A 115 -31.84 -18.03 -30.93
CA PHE A 115 -31.07 -19.06 -31.61
C PHE A 115 -29.64 -18.61 -31.92
N ILE A 116 -29.48 -17.42 -32.50
CA ILE A 116 -28.16 -16.84 -32.80
C ILE A 116 -27.33 -16.68 -31.52
N MET A 117 -27.92 -16.11 -30.48
CA MET A 117 -27.24 -15.85 -29.21
C MET A 117 -26.89 -17.14 -28.47
N LEU A 118 -27.69 -18.21 -28.60
CA LEU A 118 -27.40 -19.52 -28.02
C LEU A 118 -26.19 -20.16 -28.71
N VAL A 119 -26.19 -20.19 -30.05
CA VAL A 119 -25.05 -20.71 -30.82
C VAL A 119 -23.79 -19.88 -30.55
N PHE A 120 -23.92 -18.54 -30.50
CA PHE A 120 -22.85 -17.64 -30.09
C PHE A 120 -22.29 -18.00 -28.71
N SER A 121 -23.15 -18.20 -27.72
CA SER A 121 -22.77 -18.44 -26.32
C SER A 121 -22.05 -19.77 -26.12
N VAL A 122 -22.57 -20.85 -26.71
CA VAL A 122 -21.95 -22.18 -26.67
C VAL A 122 -20.58 -22.17 -27.38
N SER A 123 -20.50 -21.46 -28.51
CA SER A 123 -19.23 -21.29 -29.24
C SER A 123 -18.24 -20.44 -28.46
N LEU A 124 -18.69 -19.36 -27.84
CA LEU A 124 -17.87 -18.48 -27.02
C LEU A 124 -17.21 -19.23 -25.86
N VAL A 125 -18.00 -19.93 -25.04
CA VAL A 125 -17.47 -20.65 -23.86
C VAL A 125 -16.49 -21.74 -24.27
N THR A 126 -16.78 -22.46 -25.37
CA THR A 126 -15.88 -23.51 -25.89
C THR A 126 -14.55 -22.94 -26.37
N GLY A 127 -14.59 -21.83 -27.12
CA GLY A 127 -13.38 -21.15 -27.57
C GLY A 127 -12.56 -20.54 -26.43
N LEU A 128 -13.20 -19.93 -25.42
CA LEU A 128 -12.51 -19.38 -24.25
C LEU A 128 -11.83 -20.46 -23.40
N THR A 129 -12.49 -21.61 -23.23
CA THR A 129 -11.93 -22.77 -22.53
C THR A 129 -10.64 -23.27 -23.20
N ALA A 130 -10.55 -23.15 -24.52
CA ALA A 130 -9.35 -23.48 -25.28
C ALA A 130 -8.28 -22.37 -25.26
N GLY A 131 -8.69 -21.10 -25.22
CA GLY A 131 -7.81 -19.93 -25.35
C GLY A 131 -6.85 -19.76 -24.18
N GLY A 132 -7.31 -20.05 -22.95
CA GLY A 132 -6.49 -19.94 -21.73
C GLY A 132 -5.20 -20.77 -21.82
N PRO A 133 -5.28 -22.11 -21.91
CA PRO A 133 -4.11 -22.97 -22.09
C PRO A 133 -3.28 -22.63 -23.32
N TRP A 134 -3.92 -22.30 -24.45
CA TRP A 134 -3.21 -21.94 -25.69
C TRP A 134 -2.32 -20.70 -25.51
N SER A 135 -2.82 -19.68 -24.81
CA SER A 135 -2.04 -18.47 -24.52
C SER A 135 -0.81 -18.74 -23.65
N GLN A 136 -0.86 -19.74 -22.76
CA GLN A 136 0.26 -20.15 -21.91
C GLN A 136 1.38 -20.80 -22.73
N GLU A 137 1.04 -21.52 -23.80
CA GLU A 137 2.02 -22.14 -24.70
C GLU A 137 2.71 -21.12 -25.61
N ILE A 138 1.98 -20.08 -26.04
CA ILE A 138 2.45 -19.09 -27.02
C ILE A 138 3.34 -18.02 -26.39
N LEU A 139 3.00 -17.55 -25.19
CA LEU A 139 3.65 -16.38 -24.60
C LEU A 139 4.97 -16.77 -23.89
N PRO A 140 6.11 -16.12 -24.21
CA PRO A 140 7.37 -16.37 -23.50
C PRO A 140 7.23 -16.04 -22.02
N THR A 141 7.58 -16.98 -21.14
CA THR A 141 7.36 -16.88 -19.69
C THR A 141 8.04 -15.67 -19.06
N ASN A 142 9.19 -15.24 -19.59
CA ASN A 142 9.99 -14.13 -19.07
C ASN A 142 9.45 -12.72 -19.40
N ILE A 143 8.62 -12.57 -20.44
CA ILE A 143 8.05 -11.27 -20.85
C ILE A 143 6.52 -11.28 -20.95
N ARG A 144 5.88 -12.37 -20.50
CA ARG A 144 4.44 -12.59 -20.64
C ARG A 144 3.61 -11.47 -20.02
N SER A 145 3.92 -11.07 -18.79
CA SER A 145 3.20 -9.99 -18.09
C SER A 145 3.30 -8.66 -18.83
N LYS A 146 4.49 -8.30 -19.33
CA LYS A 146 4.72 -7.08 -20.13
C LYS A 146 3.91 -7.09 -21.44
N ILE A 147 3.85 -8.24 -22.12
CA ILE A 147 3.06 -8.40 -23.34
C ILE A 147 1.57 -8.27 -23.07
N ILE A 148 1.08 -8.93 -22.01
CA ILE A 148 -0.33 -8.84 -21.61
C ILE A 148 -0.69 -7.40 -21.26
N ALA A 149 0.16 -6.70 -20.51
CA ALA A 149 -0.03 -5.29 -20.18
C ALA A 149 -0.09 -4.40 -21.43
N LEU A 150 0.83 -4.59 -22.38
CA LEU A 150 0.81 -3.88 -23.67
C LEU A 150 -0.48 -4.15 -24.45
N ASN A 151 -0.91 -5.42 -24.52
CA ASN A 151 -2.16 -5.77 -25.20
C ASN A 151 -3.38 -5.13 -24.54
N THR A 152 -3.46 -5.17 -23.21
CA THR A 152 -4.55 -4.51 -22.47
C THR A 152 -4.57 -3.02 -22.74
N PHE A 153 -3.42 -2.34 -22.72
CA PHE A 153 -3.31 -0.92 -23.04
C PHE A 153 -3.80 -0.60 -24.46
N LEU A 154 -3.31 -1.34 -25.47
CA LEU A 154 -3.73 -1.16 -26.86
C LEU A 154 -5.23 -1.46 -27.04
N CYS A 155 -5.74 -2.53 -26.42
CA CYS A 155 -7.16 -2.87 -26.47
C CYS A 155 -8.02 -1.76 -25.83
N SER A 156 -7.60 -1.16 -24.73
CA SER A 156 -8.33 -0.05 -24.09
C SER A 156 -8.42 1.18 -25.00
N ILE A 157 -7.36 1.53 -25.73
CA ILE A 157 -7.39 2.60 -26.75
C ILE A 157 -8.39 2.26 -27.87
N ILE A 158 -8.39 1.00 -28.31
CA ILE A 158 -9.29 0.52 -29.36
C ILE A 158 -10.75 0.52 -28.90
N VAL A 159 -11.03 0.20 -27.64
CA VAL A 159 -12.37 0.32 -27.05
C VAL A 159 -12.82 1.78 -27.01
N LEU A 160 -11.94 2.73 -26.63
CA LEU A 160 -12.27 4.16 -26.67
C LEU A 160 -12.65 4.62 -28.07
N GLY A 161 -11.81 4.33 -29.08
CA GLY A 161 -12.08 4.70 -30.47
C GLY A 161 -13.31 3.99 -31.07
N GLY A 162 -13.45 2.70 -30.78
CA GLY A 162 -14.57 1.87 -31.26
C GLY A 162 -15.91 2.32 -30.67
N THR A 163 -15.99 2.57 -29.36
CA THR A 163 -17.22 3.05 -28.72
C THR A 163 -17.56 4.49 -29.11
N TRP A 164 -16.56 5.35 -29.30
CA TRP A 164 -16.77 6.69 -29.88
C TRP A 164 -17.39 6.62 -31.27
N PHE A 165 -16.83 5.80 -32.16
CA PHE A 165 -17.34 5.61 -33.53
C PHE A 165 -18.74 5.01 -33.53
N ALA A 166 -18.99 3.98 -32.72
CA ALA A 166 -20.32 3.36 -32.61
C ALA A 166 -21.39 4.36 -32.17
N GLY A 167 -21.11 5.14 -31.12
CA GLY A 167 -22.05 6.17 -30.64
C GLY A 167 -22.26 7.30 -31.66
N PHE A 168 -21.20 7.74 -32.33
CA PHE A 168 -21.28 8.74 -33.41
C PHE A 168 -22.16 8.25 -34.57
N TRP A 169 -21.95 7.00 -34.99
CA TRP A 169 -22.70 6.42 -36.10
C TRP A 169 -24.18 6.25 -35.76
N ILE A 170 -24.48 5.74 -34.55
CA ILE A 170 -25.85 5.58 -34.07
C ILE A 170 -26.55 6.94 -34.01
N ALA A 171 -25.88 7.99 -33.52
CA ALA A 171 -26.44 9.35 -33.45
C ALA A 171 -26.83 9.92 -34.82
N LYS A 172 -26.10 9.57 -35.89
CA LYS A 172 -26.41 10.03 -37.26
C LYS A 172 -27.43 9.15 -38.00
N SER A 173 -27.64 7.93 -37.54
CA SER A 173 -28.53 6.96 -38.18
C SER A 173 -29.98 7.09 -37.70
N LYS A 174 -30.93 6.59 -38.51
CA LYS A 174 -32.34 6.48 -38.11
C LYS A 174 -32.75 5.01 -37.97
N GLY A 175 -33.47 4.70 -36.89
CA GLY A 175 -34.02 3.37 -36.63
C GLY A 175 -32.94 2.28 -36.57
N LEU A 176 -33.23 1.12 -37.15
CA LEU A 176 -32.37 -0.08 -37.07
C LEU A 176 -31.11 0.01 -37.95
N SER A 177 -31.08 0.91 -38.95
CA SER A 177 -30.01 0.97 -39.95
C SER A 177 -28.61 1.20 -39.37
N GLY A 178 -28.48 2.04 -38.34
CA GLY A 178 -27.21 2.28 -37.67
C GLY A 178 -26.67 1.04 -36.96
N PHE A 179 -27.56 0.32 -36.27
CA PHE A 179 -27.22 -0.93 -35.60
C PHE A 179 -26.84 -2.01 -36.61
N MET A 180 -27.59 -2.15 -37.71
CA MET A 180 -27.27 -3.11 -38.77
C MET A 180 -25.87 -2.88 -39.36
N PHE A 181 -25.52 -1.62 -39.64
CA PHE A 181 -24.19 -1.29 -40.15
C PHE A 181 -23.09 -1.68 -39.17
N LEU A 182 -23.22 -1.30 -37.89
CA LEU A 182 -22.24 -1.63 -36.87
C LEU A 182 -22.12 -3.15 -36.64
N ILE A 183 -23.24 -3.88 -36.66
CA ILE A 183 -23.24 -5.34 -36.55
C ILE A 183 -22.51 -5.99 -37.72
N GLY A 184 -22.78 -5.55 -38.96
CA GLY A 184 -22.13 -6.09 -40.15
C GLY A 184 -20.63 -5.79 -40.18
N LEU A 185 -20.26 -4.55 -39.84
CA LEU A 185 -18.86 -4.14 -39.72
C LEU A 185 -18.14 -4.91 -38.61
N GLY A 186 -18.75 -5.02 -37.43
CA GLY A 186 -18.21 -5.74 -36.28
C GLY A 186 -18.02 -7.23 -36.57
N ALA A 187 -18.98 -7.88 -37.22
CA ALA A 187 -18.88 -9.30 -37.58
C ALA A 187 -17.77 -9.53 -38.62
N SER A 188 -17.62 -8.61 -39.59
CA SER A 188 -16.54 -8.65 -40.58
C SER A 188 -15.15 -8.45 -39.94
N VAL A 189 -15.02 -7.48 -39.04
CA VAL A 189 -13.79 -7.27 -38.25
C VAL A 189 -13.49 -8.47 -37.35
N GLY A 190 -14.53 -9.12 -36.82
CA GLY A 190 -14.39 -10.39 -36.10
C GLY A 190 -13.75 -11.49 -36.94
N ILE A 191 -14.12 -11.62 -38.22
CA ILE A 191 -13.50 -12.62 -39.12
C ILE A 191 -12.00 -12.32 -39.26
N LEU A 192 -11.62 -11.05 -39.41
CA LEU A 192 -10.23 -10.63 -39.44
C LEU A 192 -9.50 -10.97 -38.13
N SER A 193 -10.17 -10.86 -36.97
CA SER A 193 -9.62 -11.31 -35.68
C SER A 193 -9.36 -12.82 -35.69
N VAL A 194 -10.30 -13.64 -36.19
CA VAL A 194 -10.13 -15.10 -36.28
C VAL A 194 -9.00 -15.48 -37.24
N ILE A 195 -8.89 -14.81 -38.39
CA ILE A 195 -7.78 -15.00 -39.34
C ILE A 195 -6.45 -14.66 -38.67
N SER A 196 -6.39 -13.56 -37.91
CA SER A 196 -5.20 -13.16 -37.16
C SER A 196 -4.77 -14.22 -36.13
N HIS A 197 -5.74 -14.84 -35.43
CA HIS A 197 -5.47 -15.97 -34.53
C HIS A 197 -4.88 -17.19 -35.28
N GLY A 198 -5.20 -17.38 -36.55
CA GLY A 198 -4.72 -18.50 -37.37
C GLY A 198 -3.20 -18.54 -37.52
N PHE A 199 -2.54 -17.38 -37.48
CA PHE A 199 -1.10 -17.24 -37.63
C PHE A 199 -0.30 -17.69 -36.39
N PHE A 200 -0.93 -17.99 -35.25
CA PHE A 200 -0.23 -18.50 -34.06
C PHE A 200 0.17 -19.98 -34.16
N PRO A 201 1.42 -20.35 -33.85
CA PRO A 201 1.84 -21.74 -33.69
C PRO A 201 1.39 -22.30 -32.31
N GLY A 202 1.56 -23.61 -32.08
CA GLY A 202 1.21 -24.26 -30.81
C GLY A 202 -0.24 -24.77 -30.74
N GLY A 203 -0.67 -25.23 -29.55
CA GLY A 203 -2.00 -25.78 -29.30
C GLY A 203 -2.24 -27.15 -29.92
N ALA A 204 -1.16 -27.92 -30.15
CA ALA A 204 -1.23 -29.29 -30.66
C ALA A 204 -1.81 -30.24 -29.59
N GLN A 205 -2.38 -31.36 -30.03
CA GLN A 205 -2.95 -32.36 -29.12
C GLN A 205 -1.87 -32.89 -28.16
N ILE A 206 -2.09 -32.71 -26.85
CA ILE A 206 -1.22 -33.29 -25.82
C ILE A 206 -1.75 -34.68 -25.51
N LYS A 207 -1.02 -35.74 -25.90
CA LYS A 207 -1.29 -37.14 -25.49
C LYS A 207 -0.90 -37.38 -24.03
N ARG A 208 -1.36 -36.57 -23.07
CA ARG A 208 -1.25 -36.90 -21.64
C ARG A 208 -2.40 -37.84 -21.26
N LYS A 209 -2.14 -38.83 -20.40
CA LYS A 209 -3.23 -39.56 -19.71
C LYS A 209 -4.05 -38.50 -18.97
N SER A 210 -5.25 -38.22 -19.46
CA SER A 210 -6.15 -37.23 -18.85
C SER A 210 -6.51 -37.73 -17.46
N HIS A 211 -6.01 -37.05 -16.42
CA HIS A 211 -6.45 -37.23 -15.03
C HIS A 211 -7.82 -36.55 -14.83
N SER A 212 -8.78 -36.68 -15.77
CA SER A 212 -10.06 -35.98 -15.70
C SER A 212 -10.82 -36.33 -14.42
N LYS A 213 -10.76 -37.60 -13.99
CA LYS A 213 -11.38 -38.06 -12.74
C LYS A 213 -10.81 -37.32 -11.53
N GLU A 214 -9.50 -37.09 -11.49
CA GLU A 214 -8.84 -36.36 -10.41
C GLU A 214 -9.21 -34.87 -10.42
N HIS A 215 -9.30 -34.27 -11.61
CA HIS A 215 -9.77 -32.89 -11.78
C HIS A 215 -11.19 -32.71 -11.22
N TYR A 216 -12.15 -33.56 -11.59
CA TYR A 216 -13.52 -33.50 -11.06
C TYR A 216 -13.59 -33.75 -9.55
N LEU A 217 -12.80 -34.69 -9.02
CA LEU A 217 -12.70 -34.91 -7.58
C LEU A 217 -12.15 -33.67 -6.86
N ASN A 218 -11.16 -33.00 -7.42
CA ASN A 218 -10.60 -31.77 -6.87
C ASN A 218 -11.60 -30.59 -6.92
N MET A 219 -12.44 -30.52 -7.95
CA MET A 219 -13.57 -29.57 -7.98
C MET A 219 -14.58 -29.83 -6.86
N LEU A 220 -14.97 -31.09 -6.65
CA LEU A 220 -15.86 -31.46 -5.55
C LEU A 220 -15.24 -31.18 -4.16
N LYS A 221 -13.93 -31.39 -4.02
CA LYS A 221 -13.18 -31.02 -2.81
C LYS A 221 -13.18 -29.52 -2.56
N ALA A 222 -13.26 -28.68 -3.61
CA ALA A 222 -13.30 -27.23 -3.45
C ALA A 222 -14.53 -26.76 -2.65
N PHE A 223 -15.67 -27.45 -2.78
CA PHE A 223 -16.87 -27.16 -1.99
C PHE A 223 -16.76 -27.55 -0.50
N LYS A 224 -15.65 -28.18 -0.07
CA LYS A 224 -15.37 -28.44 1.35
C LYS A 224 -14.53 -27.34 2.00
N ASP A 225 -13.93 -26.46 1.19
CA ASP A 225 -13.17 -25.32 1.67
C ASP A 225 -14.14 -24.20 2.10
N LYS A 226 -14.17 -23.91 3.41
CA LYS A 226 -15.12 -22.95 4.00
C LYS A 226 -14.87 -21.53 3.49
N ASP A 227 -13.61 -21.13 3.31
CA ASP A 227 -13.25 -19.79 2.85
C ASP A 227 -13.63 -19.61 1.38
N PHE A 228 -13.33 -20.63 0.56
CA PHE A 228 -13.72 -20.61 -0.85
C PHE A 228 -15.24 -20.60 -1.03
N VAL A 229 -15.99 -21.43 -0.29
CA VAL A 229 -17.46 -21.45 -0.37
C VAL A 229 -18.07 -20.14 0.14
N GLY A 230 -17.54 -19.58 1.23
CA GLY A 230 -17.94 -18.26 1.72
C GLY A 230 -17.74 -17.18 0.65
N LEU A 231 -16.59 -17.20 -0.02
CA LEU A 231 -16.30 -16.29 -1.13
C LEU A 231 -17.26 -16.50 -2.32
N LEU A 232 -17.53 -17.74 -2.72
CA LEU A 232 -18.44 -18.06 -3.82
C LEU A 232 -19.84 -17.48 -3.59
N TRP A 233 -20.39 -17.59 -2.38
CA TRP A 233 -21.70 -17.03 -2.06
C TRP A 233 -21.71 -15.51 -1.94
N GLY A 234 -20.70 -14.93 -1.28
CA GLY A 234 -20.58 -13.48 -1.18
C GLY A 234 -20.50 -12.83 -2.57
N ILE A 235 -19.67 -13.40 -3.44
CA ILE A 235 -19.49 -12.90 -4.81
C ILE A 235 -20.70 -13.20 -5.69
N ALA A 236 -21.36 -14.34 -5.54
CA ALA A 236 -22.59 -14.65 -6.28
C ALA A 236 -23.66 -13.58 -6.08
N ILE A 237 -23.91 -13.18 -4.83
CA ILE A 237 -24.90 -12.15 -4.48
C ILE A 237 -24.51 -10.80 -5.10
N PHE A 238 -23.23 -10.42 -5.00
CA PHE A 238 -22.71 -9.19 -5.56
C PHE A 238 -22.81 -9.15 -7.10
N ILE A 239 -22.27 -10.15 -7.79
CA ILE A 239 -22.26 -10.19 -9.26
C ILE A 239 -23.68 -10.29 -9.81
N PHE A 240 -24.56 -11.08 -9.17
CA PHE A 240 -25.96 -11.22 -9.60
C PHE A 240 -26.66 -9.86 -9.76
N ILE A 241 -26.58 -9.01 -8.73
CA ILE A 241 -27.28 -7.72 -8.78
C ILE A 241 -26.52 -6.68 -9.60
N VAL A 242 -25.19 -6.63 -9.50
CA VAL A 242 -24.38 -5.62 -10.19
C VAL A 242 -24.41 -5.85 -11.69
N GLN A 243 -24.21 -7.08 -12.14
CA GLN A 243 -24.28 -7.42 -13.55
C GLN A 243 -25.71 -7.29 -14.09
N GLY A 244 -26.71 -7.67 -13.27
CA GLY A 244 -28.11 -7.49 -13.61
C GLY A 244 -28.47 -6.03 -13.88
N VAL A 245 -28.11 -5.11 -12.96
CA VAL A 245 -28.38 -3.68 -13.14
C VAL A 245 -27.56 -3.10 -14.29
N ALA A 246 -26.26 -3.43 -14.38
CA ALA A 246 -25.38 -2.92 -15.44
C ALA A 246 -25.91 -3.19 -16.85
N SER A 247 -26.56 -4.34 -17.07
CA SER A 247 -27.18 -4.71 -18.34
C SER A 247 -28.40 -3.85 -18.74
N PHE A 248 -28.97 -3.06 -17.82
CA PHE A 248 -30.13 -2.19 -18.09
C PHE A 248 -29.84 -0.70 -17.87
N ILE A 249 -28.63 -0.33 -17.42
CA ILE A 249 -28.24 1.09 -17.33
C ILE A 249 -28.36 1.83 -18.67
N PRO A 250 -28.01 1.25 -19.84
CA PRO A 250 -28.23 1.94 -21.12
C PRO A 250 -29.70 2.31 -21.37
N LEU A 251 -30.64 1.44 -20.99
CA LEU A 251 -32.07 1.72 -21.10
C LEU A 251 -32.53 2.73 -20.06
N TYR A 252 -32.00 2.69 -18.84
CA TYR A 252 -32.25 3.73 -17.84
C TYR A 252 -31.82 5.12 -18.35
N MET A 253 -30.61 5.21 -18.93
CA MET A 253 -30.08 6.46 -19.48
C MET A 253 -30.91 6.96 -20.67
N LYS A 254 -31.41 6.06 -21.51
CA LYS A 254 -32.26 6.41 -22.65
C LYS A 254 -33.68 6.79 -22.22
N ASP A 255 -34.37 5.90 -21.52
CA ASP A 255 -35.83 5.98 -21.31
C ASP A 255 -36.21 6.88 -20.13
N ILE A 256 -35.41 6.86 -19.05
CA ILE A 256 -35.73 7.59 -17.80
C ILE A 256 -34.98 8.92 -17.71
N ILE A 257 -33.69 8.93 -18.09
CA ILE A 257 -32.90 10.16 -18.08
C ILE A 257 -33.13 10.96 -19.38
N GLY A 258 -33.48 10.32 -20.49
CA GLY A 258 -33.75 11.00 -21.77
C GLY A 258 -32.50 11.31 -22.60
N ILE A 259 -31.43 10.53 -22.45
CA ILE A 259 -30.20 10.67 -23.25
C ILE A 259 -30.37 9.91 -24.57
N GLU A 260 -30.03 10.57 -25.68
CA GLU A 260 -30.06 9.95 -27.02
C GLU A 260 -29.19 8.69 -27.11
N SER A 261 -29.66 7.66 -27.82
CA SER A 261 -28.99 6.35 -27.94
C SER A 261 -27.50 6.43 -28.29
N GLY A 262 -27.10 7.33 -29.21
CA GLY A 262 -25.69 7.50 -29.58
C GLY A 262 -24.83 8.04 -28.42
N LYS A 263 -25.36 9.00 -27.66
CA LYS A 263 -24.70 9.55 -26.46
C LYS A 263 -24.64 8.52 -25.33
N VAL A 264 -25.65 7.65 -25.19
CA VAL A 264 -25.62 6.54 -24.23
C VAL A 264 -24.44 5.60 -24.51
N VAL A 265 -24.15 5.30 -25.78
CA VAL A 265 -22.99 4.47 -26.15
C VAL A 265 -21.67 5.15 -25.75
N HIS A 266 -21.58 6.48 -25.92
CA HIS A 266 -20.39 7.28 -25.52
C HIS A 266 -20.10 7.24 -24.01
N LEU A 267 -21.06 6.92 -23.15
CA LEU A 267 -20.81 6.75 -21.71
C LEU A 267 -19.80 5.62 -21.40
N THR A 268 -19.70 4.62 -22.29
CA THR A 268 -18.70 3.54 -22.18
C THR A 268 -17.27 4.09 -22.34
N MET A 269 -17.08 5.13 -23.14
CA MET A 269 -15.79 5.81 -23.31
C MET A 269 -15.32 6.37 -21.97
N TRP A 270 -16.21 7.04 -21.24
CA TRP A 270 -15.90 7.62 -19.93
C TRP A 270 -15.63 6.56 -18.87
N THR A 271 -16.39 5.47 -18.88
CA THR A 271 -16.14 4.30 -18.01
C THR A 271 -14.75 3.69 -18.27
N THR A 272 -14.38 3.58 -19.55
CA THR A 272 -13.07 3.05 -19.96
C THR A 272 -11.94 4.00 -19.56
N LEU A 273 -12.13 5.31 -19.73
CA LEU A 273 -11.15 6.32 -19.34
C LEU A 273 -10.90 6.31 -17.82
N GLY A 274 -11.97 6.25 -17.02
CA GLY A 274 -11.85 6.09 -15.55
C GLY A 274 -11.10 4.82 -15.18
N THR A 275 -11.40 3.71 -15.86
CA THR A 275 -10.69 2.43 -15.65
C THR A 275 -9.20 2.57 -15.90
N ILE A 276 -8.78 3.14 -17.05
CA ILE A 276 -7.36 3.31 -17.41
C ILE A 276 -6.60 4.09 -16.33
N LEU A 277 -7.19 5.17 -15.82
CA LEU A 277 -6.56 6.00 -14.79
C LEU A 277 -6.47 5.30 -13.44
N ALA A 278 -7.45 4.47 -13.08
CA ALA A 278 -7.50 3.81 -11.78
C ALA A 278 -6.74 2.48 -11.71
N VAL A 279 -6.47 1.81 -12.85
CA VAL A 279 -5.76 0.51 -12.89
C VAL A 279 -4.44 0.57 -12.12
N TYR A 280 -3.62 1.60 -12.32
CA TYR A 280 -2.32 1.70 -11.67
C TYR A 280 -2.43 1.87 -10.16
N PHE A 281 -3.35 2.74 -9.72
CA PHE A 281 -3.60 2.97 -8.31
C PHE A 281 -4.08 1.70 -7.61
N TRP A 282 -5.08 1.02 -8.17
CA TRP A 282 -5.62 -0.20 -7.56
C TRP A 282 -4.69 -1.40 -7.66
N GLY A 283 -3.87 -1.49 -8.71
CA GLY A 283 -2.77 -2.47 -8.81
C GLY A 283 -1.76 -2.29 -7.69
N TRP A 284 -1.26 -1.06 -7.54
CA TRP A 284 -0.37 -0.68 -6.44
C TRP A 284 -0.98 -0.97 -5.06
N ALA A 285 -2.24 -0.59 -4.85
CA ALA A 285 -2.93 -0.81 -3.59
C ALA A 285 -3.07 -2.32 -3.30
N ALA A 286 -3.46 -3.12 -4.29
CA ALA A 286 -3.60 -4.57 -4.11
C ALA A 286 -2.24 -5.20 -3.77
N ASP A 287 -1.17 -4.71 -4.39
CA ASP A 287 0.18 -5.21 -4.17
C ASP A 287 0.69 -5.02 -2.75
N ARG A 288 0.28 -3.94 -2.07
CA ARG A 288 0.73 -3.59 -0.71
C ARG A 288 -0.23 -3.97 0.39
N PHE A 289 -1.51 -3.73 0.15
CA PHE A 289 -2.56 -3.88 1.17
C PHE A 289 -3.26 -5.23 1.09
N GLY A 290 -2.91 -6.07 0.11
CA GLY A 290 -3.61 -7.33 -0.15
C GLY A 290 -4.79 -7.14 -1.11
N GLY A 291 -5.22 -8.24 -1.70
CA GLY A 291 -6.39 -8.29 -2.56
C GLY A 291 -7.68 -8.05 -1.78
N LYS A 292 -7.86 -8.62 -0.57
CA LYS A 292 -9.13 -8.54 0.18
C LYS A 292 -9.53 -7.10 0.54
N PRO A 293 -8.66 -6.26 1.15
CA PRO A 293 -9.03 -4.88 1.43
C PRO A 293 -9.43 -4.09 0.19
N VAL A 294 -8.74 -4.31 -0.92
CA VAL A 294 -8.98 -3.60 -2.18
C VAL A 294 -10.29 -4.02 -2.84
N PHE A 295 -10.56 -5.32 -3.01
CA PHE A 295 -11.79 -5.71 -3.70
C PHE A 295 -13.04 -5.45 -2.87
N VAL A 296 -12.97 -5.60 -1.53
CA VAL A 296 -14.11 -5.27 -0.66
C VAL A 296 -14.40 -3.77 -0.71
N THR A 297 -13.37 -2.92 -0.79
CA THR A 297 -13.53 -1.48 -1.02
C THR A 297 -14.22 -1.21 -2.37
N GLY A 298 -13.84 -1.95 -3.42
CA GLY A 298 -14.55 -1.91 -4.71
C GLY A 298 -16.04 -2.26 -4.58
N VAL A 299 -16.37 -3.31 -3.82
CA VAL A 299 -17.77 -3.70 -3.53
C VAL A 299 -18.51 -2.60 -2.74
N MET A 300 -17.84 -1.93 -1.79
CA MET A 300 -18.42 -0.81 -1.03
C MET A 300 -18.80 0.37 -1.93
N PHE A 301 -17.94 0.75 -2.88
CA PHE A 301 -18.25 1.85 -3.80
C PHE A 301 -19.44 1.54 -4.71
N HIS A 302 -19.73 0.27 -5.03
CA HIS A 302 -20.93 -0.10 -5.78
C HIS A 302 -22.24 0.23 -5.03
N ILE A 303 -22.22 0.34 -3.69
CA ILE A 303 -23.36 0.79 -2.90
C ILE A 303 -23.71 2.25 -3.22
N MET A 304 -22.72 3.06 -3.61
CA MET A 304 -22.91 4.48 -3.93
C MET A 304 -23.48 4.70 -5.33
N MET A 305 -23.25 3.78 -6.28
CA MET A 305 -23.61 3.95 -7.69
C MET A 305 -25.10 4.23 -7.93
N PRO A 306 -26.06 3.53 -7.29
CA PRO A 306 -27.48 3.82 -7.46
C PRO A 306 -27.87 5.26 -7.07
N PHE A 307 -27.26 5.81 -6.02
CA PHE A 307 -27.48 7.20 -5.63
C PHE A 307 -26.97 8.18 -6.70
N LEU A 308 -25.79 7.90 -7.26
CA LEU A 308 -25.20 8.71 -8.31
C LEU A 308 -26.03 8.67 -9.60
N TRP A 309 -26.50 7.49 -10.02
CA TRP A 309 -27.39 7.36 -11.19
C TRP A 309 -28.75 8.02 -10.98
N TYR A 310 -29.27 7.99 -9.75
CA TYR A 310 -30.54 8.61 -9.42
C TYR A 310 -30.44 10.15 -9.36
N ALA A 311 -29.28 10.68 -8.95
CA ALA A 311 -29.03 12.12 -8.88
C ALA A 311 -28.88 12.79 -10.27
N ILE A 312 -28.77 12.02 -11.35
CA ILE A 312 -28.67 12.57 -12.72
C ILE A 312 -29.99 13.29 -13.06
N PRO A 313 -29.95 14.58 -13.47
CA PRO A 313 -31.14 15.30 -13.88
C PRO A 313 -31.85 14.60 -15.05
N ARG A 314 -33.17 14.46 -14.98
CA ARG A 314 -33.97 13.82 -16.05
C ARG A 314 -34.37 14.85 -17.10
N HIS A 315 -34.29 14.46 -18.37
CA HIS A 315 -34.67 15.26 -19.55
C HIS A 315 -34.11 16.69 -19.59
N ALA A 316 -32.95 16.93 -18.99
CA ALA A 316 -32.30 18.24 -18.90
C ALA A 316 -31.28 18.47 -20.03
N GLY A 317 -31.48 17.82 -21.18
CA GLY A 317 -30.61 17.93 -22.36
C GLY A 317 -29.15 17.63 -22.06
N ASN A 318 -28.27 18.62 -22.28
CA ASN A 318 -26.83 18.46 -22.10
C ASN A 318 -26.42 18.25 -20.63
N MET A 319 -27.17 18.80 -19.66
CA MET A 319 -26.84 18.63 -18.23
C MET A 319 -26.95 17.15 -17.82
N SER A 320 -28.01 16.46 -18.26
CA SER A 320 -28.19 15.03 -18.06
C SER A 320 -27.00 14.23 -18.60
N PHE A 321 -26.51 14.60 -19.79
CA PHE A 321 -25.38 13.93 -20.42
C PHE A 321 -24.07 14.18 -19.64
N TYR A 322 -23.74 15.41 -19.28
CA TYR A 322 -22.52 15.71 -18.52
C TYR A 322 -22.51 15.06 -17.13
N SER A 323 -23.65 15.05 -16.43
CA SER A 323 -23.78 14.33 -15.17
C SER A 323 -23.59 12.81 -15.38
N ALA A 324 -24.19 12.23 -16.41
CA ALA A 324 -24.00 10.81 -16.73
C ALA A 324 -22.55 10.48 -17.09
N MET A 325 -21.84 11.36 -17.81
CA MET A 325 -20.41 11.19 -18.11
C MET A 325 -19.57 11.15 -16.83
N ALA A 326 -19.82 12.07 -15.89
CA ALA A 326 -19.12 12.11 -14.61
C ALA A 326 -19.37 10.84 -13.78
N VAL A 327 -20.62 10.37 -13.73
CA VAL A 327 -20.98 9.14 -13.02
C VAL A 327 -20.38 7.90 -13.70
N SER A 328 -20.35 7.84 -15.04
CA SER A 328 -19.69 6.75 -15.78
C SER A 328 -18.18 6.74 -15.58
N PHE A 329 -17.54 7.92 -15.58
CA PHE A 329 -16.11 8.05 -15.28
C PHE A 329 -15.80 7.54 -13.87
N PHE A 330 -16.59 7.95 -12.86
CA PHE A 330 -16.46 7.45 -11.50
C PHE A 330 -16.71 5.93 -11.40
N GLY A 331 -17.71 5.41 -12.10
CA GLY A 331 -17.98 3.98 -12.19
C GLY A 331 -16.77 3.20 -12.74
N GLY A 332 -16.04 3.76 -13.70
CA GLY A 332 -14.76 3.23 -14.20
C GLY A 332 -13.66 3.21 -13.14
N LEU A 333 -13.50 4.30 -12.38
CA LEU A 333 -12.51 4.40 -11.29
C LEU A 333 -12.73 3.33 -10.22
N VAL A 334 -13.99 3.01 -9.94
CA VAL A 334 -14.43 2.09 -8.89
C VAL A 334 -14.36 0.63 -9.32
N CYS A 335 -14.87 0.31 -10.51
CA CYS A 335 -15.08 -1.07 -10.96
C CYS A 335 -13.78 -1.89 -10.95
N VAL A 336 -12.67 -1.25 -11.29
CA VAL A 336 -11.39 -1.95 -11.41
C VAL A 336 -10.80 -2.37 -10.05
N ALA A 337 -11.16 -1.70 -8.96
CA ALA A 337 -10.75 -2.06 -7.61
C ALA A 337 -11.20 -3.48 -7.24
N TYR A 338 -12.47 -3.79 -7.55
CA TYR A 338 -13.04 -5.11 -7.39
C TYR A 338 -12.26 -6.15 -8.20
N LEU A 339 -12.04 -5.89 -9.49
CA LEU A 339 -11.44 -6.85 -10.42
C LEU A 339 -9.99 -7.19 -10.08
N ILE A 340 -9.17 -6.17 -9.77
CA ILE A 340 -7.75 -6.38 -9.43
C ILE A 340 -7.62 -7.09 -8.08
N GLY A 341 -8.37 -6.64 -7.07
CA GLY A 341 -8.25 -7.21 -5.73
C GLY A 341 -8.74 -8.65 -5.66
N ILE A 342 -9.84 -9.01 -6.35
CA ILE A 342 -10.38 -10.38 -6.30
C ILE A 342 -9.48 -11.37 -7.03
N ASP A 343 -8.90 -10.98 -8.17
CA ASP A 343 -7.98 -11.84 -8.92
C ASP A 343 -6.74 -12.17 -8.10
N ARG A 344 -6.11 -11.14 -7.50
CA ARG A 344 -4.97 -11.31 -6.59
C ARG A 344 -5.33 -12.22 -5.39
N TYR A 345 -6.46 -11.95 -4.74
CA TYR A 345 -6.92 -12.72 -3.58
C TYR A 345 -7.14 -14.20 -3.92
N LEU A 346 -7.76 -14.49 -5.06
CA LEU A 346 -7.98 -15.86 -5.53
C LEU A 346 -6.66 -16.58 -5.78
N PHE A 347 -5.74 -15.99 -6.55
CA PHE A 347 -4.54 -16.69 -7.01
C PHE A 347 -3.42 -16.81 -5.97
N LEU A 348 -3.35 -15.88 -5.02
CA LEU A 348 -2.32 -15.86 -3.97
C LEU A 348 -2.79 -16.47 -2.65
N THR A 349 -4.09 -16.40 -2.32
CA THR A 349 -4.59 -16.76 -0.99
C THR A 349 -5.53 -17.97 -1.00
N ILE A 350 -6.49 -18.00 -1.93
CA ILE A 350 -7.58 -18.99 -1.89
C ILE A 350 -7.26 -20.24 -2.71
N PHE A 351 -6.68 -20.11 -3.90
CA PHE A 351 -6.42 -21.24 -4.77
C PHE A 351 -5.20 -22.05 -4.31
N PRO A 352 -5.37 -23.32 -3.92
CA PRO A 352 -4.24 -24.16 -3.52
C PRO A 352 -3.25 -24.34 -4.68
N PRO A 353 -1.92 -24.24 -4.46
CA PRO A 353 -0.92 -24.31 -5.52
C PRO A 353 -1.00 -25.56 -6.41
N ASP A 354 -1.39 -26.69 -5.83
CA ASP A 354 -1.53 -28.00 -6.46
C ASP A 354 -2.85 -28.17 -7.24
N ARG A 355 -3.88 -27.36 -6.94
CA ARG A 355 -5.25 -27.53 -7.45
C ARG A 355 -5.85 -26.28 -8.11
N LYS A 356 -5.03 -25.27 -8.43
CA LYS A 356 -5.45 -23.97 -9.00
C LYS A 356 -6.43 -24.10 -10.17
N THR A 357 -6.16 -25.00 -11.12
CA THR A 357 -7.01 -25.20 -12.31
C THR A 357 -8.42 -25.68 -11.97
N SER A 358 -8.56 -26.53 -10.95
CA SER A 358 -9.85 -27.10 -10.54
C SER A 358 -10.69 -26.07 -9.78
N TYR A 359 -10.07 -25.29 -8.88
CA TYR A 359 -10.72 -24.19 -8.18
C TYR A 359 -11.14 -23.08 -9.14
N HIS A 360 -10.26 -22.72 -10.09
CA HIS A 360 -10.57 -21.72 -11.11
C HIS A 360 -11.75 -22.14 -12.00
N ALA A 361 -11.86 -23.43 -12.36
CA ALA A 361 -13.00 -23.93 -13.13
C ALA A 361 -14.32 -23.79 -12.35
N VAL A 362 -14.34 -24.11 -11.05
CA VAL A 362 -15.52 -23.90 -10.18
C VAL A 362 -15.86 -22.42 -10.09
N TRP A 363 -14.87 -21.56 -9.84
CA TRP A 363 -15.04 -20.11 -9.78
C TRP A 363 -15.64 -19.54 -11.07
N PHE A 364 -15.06 -19.89 -12.22
CA PHE A 364 -15.50 -19.39 -13.53
C PHE A 364 -16.94 -19.82 -13.85
N ALA A 365 -17.27 -21.09 -13.61
CA ALA A 365 -18.63 -21.59 -13.81
C ALA A 365 -19.65 -20.94 -12.86
N TRP A 366 -19.29 -20.79 -11.58
CA TRP A 366 -20.16 -20.24 -10.55
C TRP A 366 -20.44 -18.75 -10.78
N THR A 367 -19.39 -17.95 -11.00
CA THR A 367 -19.54 -16.51 -11.27
C THR A 367 -20.29 -16.26 -12.57
N GLY A 368 -20.03 -17.01 -13.64
CA GLY A 368 -20.77 -16.91 -14.90
C GLY A 368 -22.26 -17.24 -14.76
N PHE A 369 -22.60 -18.28 -14.00
CA PHE A 369 -23.99 -18.64 -13.72
C PHE A 369 -24.76 -17.50 -13.05
N PHE A 370 -24.24 -16.94 -11.95
CA PHE A 370 -24.90 -15.83 -11.25
C PHE A 370 -24.86 -14.52 -12.04
N ALA A 371 -23.79 -14.25 -12.80
CA ALA A 371 -23.72 -13.13 -13.73
C ALA A 371 -24.80 -13.21 -14.82
N GLY A 372 -25.13 -14.41 -15.30
CA GLY A 372 -26.21 -14.63 -16.26
C GLY A 372 -27.61 -14.56 -15.63
N LEU A 373 -27.78 -15.06 -14.40
CA LEU A 373 -29.05 -14.95 -13.69
C LEU A 373 -29.45 -13.49 -13.40
N GLY A 374 -28.49 -12.59 -13.22
CA GLY A 374 -28.72 -11.18 -12.95
C GLY A 374 -29.61 -10.49 -14.00
N PRO A 375 -29.17 -10.38 -15.27
CA PRO A 375 -29.95 -9.74 -16.32
C PRO A 375 -31.31 -10.39 -16.57
N LEU A 376 -31.41 -11.71 -16.41
CA LEU A 376 -32.67 -12.44 -16.48
C LEU A 376 -33.65 -11.96 -15.40
N ALA A 377 -33.22 -11.96 -14.14
CA ALA A 377 -34.05 -11.57 -13.00
C ALA A 377 -34.42 -10.07 -13.03
N VAL A 378 -33.44 -9.20 -13.32
CA VAL A 378 -33.64 -7.75 -13.42
C VAL A 378 -34.58 -7.41 -14.58
N GLY A 379 -34.44 -8.06 -15.74
CA GLY A 379 -35.35 -7.85 -16.87
C GLY A 379 -36.79 -8.23 -16.55
N ILE A 380 -37.02 -9.35 -15.87
CA ILE A 380 -38.34 -9.77 -15.38
C ILE A 380 -38.88 -8.77 -14.36
N ALA A 381 -38.06 -8.35 -13.39
CA ALA A 381 -38.46 -7.38 -12.37
C ALA A 381 -38.84 -6.03 -13.01
N LEU A 382 -38.06 -5.52 -13.96
CA LEU A 382 -38.36 -4.27 -14.67
C LEU A 382 -39.66 -4.35 -15.47
N LYS A 383 -39.98 -5.52 -16.05
CA LYS A 383 -41.26 -5.76 -16.73
C LYS A 383 -42.41 -5.79 -15.72
N PHE A 384 -42.22 -6.43 -14.58
CA PHE A 384 -43.23 -6.48 -13.52
C PHE A 384 -43.54 -5.08 -12.95
N PHE A 385 -42.52 -4.25 -12.78
CA PHE A 385 -42.64 -2.89 -12.25
C PHE A 385 -42.88 -1.82 -13.33
N SER A 386 -43.13 -2.19 -14.60
CA SER A 386 -43.26 -1.21 -15.70
C SER A 386 -44.38 -0.20 -15.49
N ASN A 387 -45.45 -0.58 -14.79
CA ASN A 387 -46.58 0.30 -14.49
C ASN A 387 -46.18 1.48 -13.59
N LEU A 388 -45.10 1.36 -12.82
CA LEU A 388 -44.59 2.45 -11.98
C LEU A 388 -44.01 3.59 -12.82
N ASP A 389 -43.53 3.34 -14.04
CA ASP A 389 -42.93 4.37 -14.90
C ASP A 389 -43.96 5.44 -15.31
N GLN A 390 -45.25 5.06 -15.39
CA GLN A 390 -46.37 5.95 -15.70
C GLN A 390 -47.00 6.60 -14.45
N SER A 391 -46.61 6.16 -13.25
CA SER A 391 -47.17 6.68 -12.00
C SER A 391 -46.56 8.03 -11.63
N GLU A 392 -47.37 8.94 -11.08
CA GLU A 392 -46.90 10.20 -10.49
C GLU A 392 -46.55 10.05 -9.00
N VAL A 393 -46.46 8.81 -8.51
CA VAL A 393 -46.21 8.53 -7.09
C VAL A 393 -44.82 9.03 -6.70
N MET A 394 -44.79 9.89 -5.68
CA MET A 394 -43.59 10.42 -5.06
C MET A 394 -43.41 9.79 -3.68
N LEU A 395 -42.22 9.25 -3.41
CA LEU A 395 -41.81 8.80 -2.08
C LEU A 395 -40.72 9.76 -1.58
N LEU A 396 -40.93 10.53 -0.50
CA LEU A 396 -39.91 11.48 0.00
C LEU A 396 -39.35 12.42 -1.09
N HIS A 397 -40.20 12.97 -1.98
CA HIS A 397 -39.83 13.79 -3.15
C HIS A 397 -39.06 13.06 -4.27
N ILE A 398 -38.99 11.73 -4.22
CA ILE A 398 -38.35 10.86 -5.21
C ILE A 398 -39.44 10.25 -6.08
N LYS A 399 -39.43 10.54 -7.40
CA LYS A 399 -40.35 9.91 -8.37
C LYS A 399 -40.08 8.42 -8.47
N VAL A 400 -41.06 7.62 -8.06
CA VAL A 400 -41.02 6.15 -8.12
C VAL A 400 -41.05 5.71 -9.60
N ASN A 401 -40.16 4.79 -9.97
CA ASN A 401 -40.09 4.20 -11.30
C ASN A 401 -39.69 2.71 -11.19
N SER A 402 -39.70 2.00 -12.32
CA SER A 402 -39.37 0.58 -12.39
C SER A 402 -37.96 0.22 -11.89
N PHE A 403 -37.03 1.18 -11.89
CA PHE A 403 -35.64 0.98 -11.46
C PHE A 403 -35.44 1.19 -9.95
N LEU A 404 -36.29 1.95 -9.26
CA LEU A 404 -36.11 2.28 -7.84
C LEU A 404 -36.04 1.04 -6.92
N PRO A 405 -36.95 0.04 -7.03
CA PRO A 405 -36.84 -1.18 -6.22
C PRO A 405 -35.55 -1.97 -6.51
N ILE A 406 -35.08 -1.94 -7.75
CA ILE A 406 -33.89 -2.66 -8.19
C ILE A 406 -32.62 -1.97 -7.69
N PHE A 407 -32.61 -0.64 -7.67
CA PHE A 407 -31.55 0.16 -7.04
C PHE A 407 -31.48 -0.08 -5.53
N ALA A 408 -32.61 -0.24 -4.85
CA ALA A 408 -32.61 -0.64 -3.44
C ALA A 408 -31.99 -2.03 -3.24
N LEU A 409 -32.27 -3.01 -4.11
CA LEU A 409 -31.59 -4.30 -4.10
C LEU A 409 -30.09 -4.19 -4.40
N HIS A 410 -29.69 -3.31 -5.32
CA HIS A 410 -28.28 -3.01 -5.62
C HIS A 410 -27.54 -2.36 -4.44
N ILE A 411 -28.25 -1.79 -3.47
CA ILE A 411 -27.66 -1.33 -2.20
C ILE A 411 -27.59 -2.49 -1.20
N ALA A 412 -28.70 -3.20 -1.00
CA ALA A 412 -28.83 -4.22 0.04
C ALA A 412 -27.96 -5.48 -0.22
N MET A 413 -27.89 -5.95 -1.47
CA MET A 413 -27.18 -7.18 -1.81
C MET A 413 -25.65 -7.06 -1.68
N PRO A 414 -24.98 -5.96 -2.13
CA PRO A 414 -23.57 -5.77 -1.84
C PRO A 414 -23.25 -5.64 -0.35
N VAL A 415 -24.14 -5.06 0.46
CA VAL A 415 -23.99 -5.05 1.94
C VAL A 415 -24.01 -6.48 2.50
N ALA A 416 -24.95 -7.31 2.05
CA ALA A 416 -24.99 -8.72 2.43
C ALA A 416 -23.74 -9.49 1.97
N ALA A 417 -23.26 -9.21 0.75
CA ALA A 417 -22.01 -9.77 0.23
C ALA A 417 -20.80 -9.40 1.10
N ILE A 418 -20.65 -8.12 1.48
CA ILE A 418 -19.59 -7.65 2.38
C ILE A 418 -19.66 -8.36 3.73
N TYR A 419 -20.85 -8.58 4.28
CA TYR A 419 -21.00 -9.32 5.54
C TYR A 419 -20.50 -10.76 5.45
N ILE A 420 -20.80 -11.47 4.34
CA ILE A 420 -20.32 -12.84 4.12
C ILE A 420 -18.80 -12.86 3.88
N ILE A 421 -18.31 -11.97 3.01
CA ILE A 421 -16.88 -11.82 2.68
C ILE A 421 -16.07 -11.33 3.89
N GLY A 422 -16.68 -10.63 4.84
CA GLY A 422 -16.02 -10.25 6.09
C GLY A 422 -15.49 -11.45 6.87
N LYS A 423 -16.17 -12.61 6.77
CA LYS A 423 -15.88 -13.81 7.55
C LYS A 423 -14.81 -14.73 6.98
N ILE A 424 -14.39 -14.53 5.72
CA ILE A 424 -13.36 -15.38 5.09
C ILE A 424 -11.95 -14.96 5.52
N LYS A 425 -10.97 -15.83 5.30
CA LYS A 425 -9.54 -15.61 5.59
C LYS A 425 -9.00 -14.25 5.10
N ALA A 426 -8.20 -13.57 5.93
CA ALA A 426 -7.46 -12.37 5.53
C ALA A 426 -6.19 -12.71 4.73
N ASP A 427 -5.78 -11.83 3.81
CA ASP A 427 -4.58 -11.96 2.99
C ASP A 427 -3.50 -10.89 3.25
N SER A 428 -3.75 -10.01 4.21
CA SER A 428 -2.81 -8.99 4.67
C SER A 428 -3.03 -8.70 6.15
N GLU A 429 -2.06 -8.05 6.78
CA GLU A 429 -2.16 -7.59 8.17
C GLU A 429 -3.14 -6.42 8.33
N ILE A 430 -3.37 -5.67 7.24
CA ILE A 430 -4.21 -4.47 7.23
C ILE A 430 -5.65 -4.87 6.91
N THR A 431 -6.58 -4.51 7.78
CA THR A 431 -8.01 -4.77 7.56
C THR A 431 -8.60 -3.85 6.50
N THR A 432 -9.71 -4.25 5.88
CA THR A 432 -10.46 -3.38 4.95
C THR A 432 -10.83 -2.04 5.59
N LYS A 433 -11.18 -2.04 6.89
CA LYS A 433 -11.55 -0.82 7.61
C LYS A 433 -10.37 0.16 7.72
N GLU A 434 -9.20 -0.34 8.08
CA GLU A 434 -7.97 0.46 8.16
C GLU A 434 -7.56 0.96 6.77
N PHE A 435 -7.63 0.11 5.75
CA PHE A 435 -7.34 0.51 4.37
C PHE A 435 -8.26 1.65 3.88
N VAL A 436 -9.57 1.55 4.11
CA VAL A 436 -10.53 2.62 3.79
C VAL A 436 -10.25 3.87 4.62
N GLY A 437 -9.89 3.72 5.90
CA GLY A 437 -9.46 4.82 6.76
C GLY A 437 -8.30 5.60 6.13
N HIS A 438 -7.23 4.90 5.73
CA HIS A 438 -6.08 5.51 5.07
C HIS A 438 -6.40 6.12 3.70
N LEU A 439 -7.34 5.55 2.94
CA LEU A 439 -7.78 6.10 1.65
C LEU A 439 -8.30 7.54 1.79
N PHE A 440 -8.96 7.84 2.92
CA PHE A 440 -9.59 9.13 3.21
C PHE A 440 -8.92 9.93 4.34
N GLU A 441 -7.80 9.46 4.88
CA GLU A 441 -7.02 10.19 5.89
C GLU A 441 -6.35 11.42 5.24
N ASN A 442 -6.38 12.59 5.89
CA ASN A 442 -5.75 13.83 5.40
C ASN A 442 -6.16 14.26 3.97
N VAL A 443 -7.47 14.34 3.70
CA VAL A 443 -8.05 14.94 2.46
C VAL A 443 -7.48 16.35 2.25
N PRO A 444 -6.97 16.71 1.05
CA PRO A 444 -7.34 16.16 -0.27
C PRO A 444 -6.57 14.91 -0.74
N PHE A 445 -5.50 14.51 -0.06
CA PHE A 445 -4.46 13.68 -0.70
C PHE A 445 -4.07 12.39 0.04
N GLY A 446 -5.00 11.66 0.68
CA GLY A 446 -4.70 10.46 1.51
C GLY A 446 -3.75 9.39 0.92
N LEU A 447 -4.24 8.20 0.55
CA LEU A 447 -3.38 7.23 -0.15
C LEU A 447 -2.93 7.73 -1.54
N PHE A 448 -3.68 8.66 -2.14
CA PHE A 448 -3.34 9.28 -3.43
C PHE A 448 -2.05 10.12 -3.36
N GLY A 449 -1.80 10.84 -2.27
CA GLY A 449 -0.56 11.61 -2.09
C GLY A 449 0.64 10.69 -1.94
N THR A 450 0.49 9.60 -1.19
CA THR A 450 1.50 8.54 -1.06
C THR A 450 1.83 7.94 -2.42
N PHE A 451 0.79 7.54 -3.17
CA PHE A 451 0.93 7.01 -4.51
C PHE A 451 1.63 7.99 -5.47
N ASN A 452 1.29 9.28 -5.39
CA ASN A 452 1.94 10.33 -6.18
C ASN A 452 3.44 10.45 -5.86
N THR A 453 3.83 10.43 -4.58
CA THR A 453 5.25 10.47 -4.18
C THR A 453 6.03 9.28 -4.73
N ILE A 454 5.42 8.09 -4.76
CA ILE A 454 6.07 6.89 -5.32
C ILE A 454 6.21 6.99 -6.84
N ILE A 455 5.22 7.55 -7.54
CA ILE A 455 5.34 7.81 -8.99
C ILE A 455 6.51 8.76 -9.23
N ARG A 456 6.58 9.86 -8.47
CA ARG A 456 7.70 10.81 -8.57
C ARG A 456 9.04 10.12 -8.30
N TYR A 457 9.14 9.32 -7.24
CA TYR A 457 10.34 8.53 -6.95
C TYR A 457 10.74 7.60 -8.11
N ARG A 458 9.78 6.90 -8.71
CA ARG A 458 10.05 5.97 -9.83
C ARG A 458 10.43 6.66 -11.14
N TRP A 459 10.04 7.92 -11.31
CA TRP A 459 10.36 8.71 -12.51
C TRP A 459 11.49 9.71 -12.29
N ALA A 460 11.99 9.82 -11.06
CA ALA A 460 13.07 10.72 -10.72
C ALA A 460 14.36 10.31 -11.46
N GLY A 461 14.73 11.13 -12.45
CA GLY A 461 15.87 10.85 -13.33
C GLY A 461 17.16 11.45 -12.78
N GLU A 462 17.08 12.68 -12.28
CA GLU A 462 18.23 13.42 -11.77
C GLU A 462 18.52 13.05 -10.30
N GLU A 463 19.79 13.12 -9.91
CA GLU A 463 20.23 12.80 -8.55
C GLU A 463 19.51 13.65 -7.49
N GLN A 464 19.42 14.97 -7.73
CA GLN A 464 18.73 15.89 -6.85
C GLN A 464 17.24 15.53 -6.68
N GLU A 465 16.57 15.13 -7.77
CA GLU A 465 15.18 14.70 -7.75
C GLU A 465 15.02 13.37 -6.97
N ARG A 466 15.96 12.44 -7.11
CA ARG A 466 15.95 11.18 -6.34
C ARG A 466 16.18 11.42 -4.84
N ILE A 467 17.05 12.37 -4.48
CA ILE A 467 17.24 12.79 -3.08
C ILE A 467 15.95 13.39 -2.53
N GLU A 468 15.36 14.35 -3.25
CA GLU A 468 14.12 15.02 -2.81
C GLU A 468 12.95 14.04 -2.67
N THR A 469 12.77 13.15 -3.63
CA THR A 469 11.70 12.15 -3.57
C THR A 469 11.93 11.12 -2.48
N THR A 470 13.18 10.71 -2.22
CA THR A 470 13.54 9.85 -1.07
C THR A 470 13.24 10.53 0.27
N ARG A 471 13.54 11.82 0.38
CA ARG A 471 13.17 12.64 1.55
C ARG A 471 11.67 12.76 1.72
N ASP A 472 10.94 12.97 0.64
CA ASP A 472 9.47 13.05 0.65
C ASP A 472 8.85 11.72 1.08
N LEU A 473 9.42 10.58 0.67
CA LEU A 473 9.01 9.26 1.18
C LEU A 473 9.21 9.16 2.70
N GLY A 474 10.26 9.79 3.24
CA GLY A 474 10.54 9.89 4.67
C GLY A 474 9.51 10.72 5.45
N ARG A 475 9.22 11.92 4.98
CA ARG A 475 8.33 12.92 5.63
C ARG A 475 6.88 12.48 5.75
N LEU A 476 6.40 11.74 4.76
CA LEU A 476 5.11 11.09 4.83
C LEU A 476 5.28 9.91 5.78
N ASP A 477 4.94 10.06 7.07
CA ASP A 477 4.91 8.99 8.11
C ASP A 477 3.83 7.92 7.81
N ASN A 478 3.71 7.57 6.53
CA ASN A 478 2.83 6.59 5.98
C ASN A 478 3.66 5.31 5.88
N ALA A 479 3.28 4.30 6.66
CA ALA A 479 3.96 3.01 6.78
C ALA A 479 4.10 2.22 5.45
N PHE A 480 3.63 2.78 4.33
CA PHE A 480 3.48 2.10 3.04
C PHE A 480 4.63 2.35 2.07
N ASN A 481 5.61 3.20 2.40
CA ASN A 481 6.78 3.54 1.55
C ASN A 481 8.06 2.77 1.90
N ASN A 482 7.97 1.78 2.80
CA ASN A 482 9.14 1.07 3.30
C ASN A 482 9.90 0.34 2.17
N ASP A 483 9.18 -0.15 1.16
CA ASP A 483 9.77 -0.86 0.03
C ASP A 483 10.61 0.08 -0.84
N GLU A 484 10.12 1.29 -1.13
CA GLU A 484 10.88 2.30 -1.87
C GLU A 484 12.10 2.79 -1.08
N LEU A 485 11.98 2.99 0.24
CA LEU A 485 13.13 3.38 1.06
C LEU A 485 14.21 2.28 1.09
N VAL A 486 13.81 1.00 1.15
CA VAL A 486 14.75 -0.13 1.07
C VAL A 486 15.36 -0.24 -0.32
N GLU A 487 14.61 0.07 -1.38
CA GLU A 487 15.14 0.16 -2.75
C GLU A 487 16.18 1.29 -2.86
N ALA A 488 15.91 2.46 -2.28
CA ALA A 488 16.81 3.62 -2.28
C ALA A 488 18.15 3.37 -1.58
N LEU A 489 18.23 2.42 -0.64
CA LEU A 489 19.50 1.98 -0.05
C LEU A 489 20.45 1.33 -1.07
N ASN A 490 19.95 0.95 -2.25
CA ASN A 490 20.74 0.37 -3.34
C ASN A 490 20.90 1.34 -4.52
N ASP A 491 20.57 2.63 -4.37
CA ASP A 491 20.77 3.63 -5.43
C ASP A 491 22.27 3.79 -5.75
N PRO A 492 22.64 4.02 -7.03
CA PRO A 492 24.03 4.30 -7.39
C PRO A 492 24.61 5.54 -6.69
N SER A 493 23.81 6.56 -6.41
CA SER A 493 24.23 7.77 -5.71
C SER A 493 24.41 7.52 -4.22
N PHE A 494 25.54 7.99 -3.68
CA PHE A 494 25.79 7.99 -2.23
C PHE A 494 24.75 8.84 -1.48
N ASP A 495 24.42 10.02 -2.00
CA ASP A 495 23.52 10.98 -1.34
C ASP A 495 22.10 10.43 -1.24
N VAL A 496 21.63 9.69 -2.24
CA VAL A 496 20.32 9.01 -2.20
C VAL A 496 20.32 7.90 -1.14
N ARG A 497 21.39 7.09 -1.05
CA ARG A 497 21.51 6.05 -0.01
C ARG A 497 21.55 6.67 1.39
N TYR A 498 22.29 7.76 1.56
CA TYR A 498 22.37 8.50 2.82
C TYR A 498 20.98 9.06 3.21
N GLU A 499 20.28 9.72 2.28
CA GLU A 499 18.94 10.26 2.53
C GLU A 499 17.94 9.15 2.87
N ALA A 500 18.05 7.97 2.26
CA ALA A 500 17.20 6.83 2.59
C ALA A 500 17.39 6.38 4.05
N ILE A 501 18.63 6.32 4.54
CA ILE A 501 18.93 6.00 5.95
C ILE A 501 18.32 7.07 6.89
N VAL A 502 18.50 8.35 6.57
CA VAL A 502 17.95 9.46 7.35
C VAL A 502 16.42 9.44 7.37
N ALA A 503 15.80 9.19 6.22
CA ALA A 503 14.35 9.05 6.08
C ALA A 503 13.82 7.88 6.92
N MET A 504 14.52 6.74 6.96
CA MET A 504 14.14 5.62 7.82
C MET A 504 14.27 5.94 9.32
N ALA A 505 15.26 6.74 9.73
CA ALA A 505 15.51 7.08 11.13
C ALA A 505 14.43 7.97 11.77
N THR A 506 13.70 8.74 10.95
CA THR A 506 12.68 9.71 11.40
C THR A 506 11.26 9.15 11.42
N ARG A 507 11.11 7.86 11.06
CA ARG A 507 9.83 7.17 10.91
C ARG A 507 9.58 6.19 12.04
N LYS A 508 8.33 5.73 12.16
CA LYS A 508 8.00 4.61 13.05
C LYS A 508 8.79 3.35 12.67
N PRO A 509 9.29 2.58 13.66
CA PRO A 509 10.03 1.35 13.40
C PRO A 509 9.22 0.37 12.54
N ASN A 510 9.85 -0.15 11.49
CA ASN A 510 9.32 -1.24 10.69
C ASN A 510 10.36 -2.34 10.58
N ARG A 511 9.96 -3.59 10.81
CA ARG A 511 10.87 -4.74 10.79
C ARG A 511 11.71 -4.82 9.50
N ARG A 512 11.12 -4.50 8.35
CA ARG A 512 11.81 -4.58 7.05
C ARG A 512 12.87 -3.50 6.90
N THR A 513 12.58 -2.26 7.30
CA THR A 513 13.56 -1.16 7.24
C THR A 513 14.67 -1.37 8.27
N VAL A 514 14.35 -1.86 9.47
CA VAL A 514 15.35 -2.21 10.50
C VAL A 514 16.32 -3.29 10.00
N LEU A 515 15.81 -4.37 9.41
CA LEU A 515 16.66 -5.41 8.82
C LEU A 515 17.55 -4.87 7.69
N ALA A 516 17.00 -4.02 6.82
CA ALA A 516 17.79 -3.40 5.75
C ALA A 516 18.89 -2.48 6.29
N LEU A 517 18.62 -1.72 7.36
CA LEU A 517 19.65 -0.91 8.04
C LEU A 517 20.72 -1.79 8.71
N ILE A 518 20.35 -2.94 9.28
CA ILE A 518 21.30 -3.93 9.80
C ILE A 518 22.23 -4.45 8.69
N ASP A 519 21.70 -4.68 7.48
CA ASP A 519 22.51 -5.08 6.33
C ASP A 519 23.49 -3.96 5.93
N VAL A 520 23.05 -2.70 5.94
CA VAL A 520 23.92 -1.54 5.68
C VAL A 520 25.03 -1.41 6.74
N VAL A 521 24.71 -1.64 8.02
CA VAL A 521 25.71 -1.68 9.11
C VAL A 521 26.79 -2.71 8.84
N ASN A 522 26.44 -3.88 8.29
CA ASN A 522 27.39 -4.93 7.93
C ASN A 522 28.05 -4.74 6.55
N GLY A 523 27.72 -3.65 5.84
CA GLY A 523 28.22 -3.33 4.51
C GLY A 523 29.67 -2.83 4.50
N ALA A 524 30.19 -2.61 3.28
CA ALA A 524 31.57 -2.16 3.06
C ALA A 524 31.75 -0.63 3.13
N ASP A 525 30.68 0.14 2.89
CA ASP A 525 30.72 1.60 2.91
C ASP A 525 30.73 2.11 4.36
N ILE A 526 31.86 2.69 4.78
CA ILE A 526 32.12 3.10 6.15
C ILE A 526 31.18 4.23 6.58
N GLU A 527 30.90 5.18 5.69
CA GLU A 527 30.09 6.35 6.04
C GLU A 527 28.61 6.00 6.12
N LEU A 528 28.12 5.17 5.19
CA LEU A 528 26.74 4.66 5.26
C LEU A 528 26.56 3.70 6.44
N SER A 529 27.53 2.84 6.72
CA SER A 529 27.53 1.94 7.88
C SER A 529 27.48 2.76 9.20
N ALA A 530 28.27 3.82 9.32
CA ALA A 530 28.22 4.75 10.45
C ALA A 530 26.84 5.45 10.60
N THR A 531 26.24 5.85 9.47
CA THR A 531 24.93 6.53 9.44
C THR A 531 23.80 5.56 9.79
N ALA A 532 23.86 4.31 9.31
CA ALA A 532 22.90 3.26 9.64
C ALA A 532 22.94 2.90 11.12
N SER A 533 24.13 2.85 11.74
CA SER A 533 24.25 2.62 13.19
C SER A 533 23.58 3.74 13.99
N TRP A 534 23.78 5.00 13.58
CA TRP A 534 23.06 6.13 14.18
C TRP A 534 21.54 5.99 14.02
N ALA A 535 21.07 5.65 12.81
CA ALA A 535 19.65 5.48 12.53
C ALA A 535 19.02 4.38 13.40
N LEU A 536 19.68 3.22 13.53
CA LEU A 536 19.21 2.12 14.39
C LEU A 536 19.13 2.54 15.87
N GLY A 537 20.09 3.33 16.36
CA GLY A 537 20.06 3.91 17.70
C GLY A 537 18.91 4.90 17.92
N GLN A 538 18.48 5.64 16.89
CA GLN A 538 17.30 6.53 16.96
C GLN A 538 15.98 5.74 16.89
N ILE A 539 15.93 4.70 16.05
CA ILE A 539 14.73 3.87 15.86
C ILE A 539 14.39 3.10 17.16
N GLY A 540 15.40 2.67 17.92
CA GLY A 540 15.19 2.02 19.21
C GLY A 540 14.79 0.54 19.13
N ASP A 541 14.94 -0.11 17.97
CA ASP A 541 14.60 -1.53 17.79
C ASP A 541 15.76 -2.44 18.25
N ALA A 542 15.51 -3.23 19.30
CA ALA A 542 16.50 -4.11 19.92
C ALA A 542 17.05 -5.20 18.99
N SER A 543 16.41 -5.49 17.85
CA SER A 543 16.95 -6.45 16.86
C SER A 543 18.28 -6.01 16.24
N ALA A 544 18.64 -4.72 16.35
CA ALA A 544 19.91 -4.18 15.90
C ALA A 544 21.11 -4.51 16.81
N ILE A 545 20.87 -4.89 18.07
CA ILE A 545 21.92 -5.06 19.10
C ILE A 545 23.05 -6.00 18.63
N PRO A 546 22.78 -7.21 18.08
CA PRO A 546 23.87 -8.12 17.69
C PRO A 546 24.78 -7.55 16.60
N ALA A 547 24.21 -6.85 15.62
CA ALA A 547 24.96 -6.24 14.53
C ALA A 547 25.82 -5.07 15.02
N LEU A 548 25.27 -4.24 15.91
CA LEU A 548 26.00 -3.13 16.51
C LEU A 548 27.13 -3.65 17.41
N ARG A 549 26.90 -4.64 18.27
CA ARG A 549 27.97 -5.23 19.10
C ARG A 549 29.14 -5.71 18.26
N LYS A 550 28.88 -6.46 17.17
CA LYS A 550 29.93 -6.87 16.22
C LYS A 550 30.70 -5.68 15.61
N GLN A 551 30.04 -4.55 15.39
CA GLN A 551 30.67 -3.36 14.82
C GLN A 551 31.60 -2.62 15.80
N LEU A 552 31.56 -2.94 17.11
CA LEU A 552 32.55 -2.46 18.08
C LEU A 552 33.97 -2.98 17.79
N ASP A 553 34.08 -4.11 17.07
CA ASP A 553 35.36 -4.69 16.65
C ASP A 553 35.83 -4.21 15.28
N ALA A 554 35.12 -3.24 14.67
CA ALA A 554 35.44 -2.77 13.33
C ALA A 554 36.80 -2.02 13.28
N PRO A 555 37.57 -2.16 12.18
CA PRO A 555 38.88 -1.51 12.07
C PRO A 555 38.80 0.02 12.07
N TYR A 556 37.65 0.58 11.67
CA TYR A 556 37.46 2.03 11.55
C TYR A 556 36.89 2.64 12.83
N ARG A 557 37.59 3.62 13.40
CA ARG A 557 37.19 4.32 14.64
C ARG A 557 35.77 4.90 14.61
N ILE A 558 35.31 5.37 13.45
CA ILE A 558 33.99 6.00 13.32
C ILE A 558 32.86 4.98 13.51
N LEU A 559 33.05 3.75 13.03
CA LEU A 559 32.09 2.65 13.19
C LEU A 559 31.98 2.24 14.65
N ARG A 560 33.12 2.05 15.32
CA ARG A 560 33.18 1.73 16.75
C ARG A 560 32.49 2.80 17.62
N ALA A 561 32.80 4.07 17.35
CA ALA A 561 32.21 5.20 18.07
C ALA A 561 30.68 5.32 17.85
N ARG A 562 30.21 5.13 16.61
CA ARG A 562 28.78 5.19 16.27
C ARG A 562 28.02 4.01 16.86
N SER A 563 28.59 2.82 16.82
CA SER A 563 28.00 1.62 17.42
C SER A 563 27.83 1.77 18.93
N ALA A 564 28.88 2.19 19.66
CA ALA A 564 28.79 2.37 21.10
C ALA A 564 27.67 3.36 21.50
N ARG A 565 27.55 4.48 20.78
CA ARG A 565 26.47 5.45 21.02
C ARG A 565 25.10 4.90 20.63
N ALA A 566 25.00 4.11 19.57
CA ALA A 566 23.75 3.48 19.14
C ALA A 566 23.25 2.42 20.14
N LEU A 567 24.16 1.57 20.66
CA LEU A 567 23.87 0.60 21.72
C LEU A 567 23.39 1.29 23.00
N ALA A 568 23.99 2.42 23.36
CA ALA A 568 23.50 3.24 24.47
C ALA A 568 22.12 3.87 24.19
N GLY A 569 21.84 4.26 22.94
CA GLY A 569 20.51 4.72 22.52
C GLY A 569 19.43 3.62 22.61
N LEU A 570 19.84 2.35 22.45
CA LEU A 570 18.99 1.16 22.60
C LEU A 570 18.82 0.72 24.07
N ASP A 571 19.42 1.43 25.04
CA ASP A 571 19.48 1.05 26.46
C ASP A 571 20.04 -0.37 26.68
N ASP A 572 21.02 -0.80 25.87
CA ASP A 572 21.70 -2.09 26.03
C ASP A 572 22.63 -2.05 27.26
N LYS A 573 22.10 -2.39 28.44
CA LYS A 573 22.86 -2.34 29.70
C LYS A 573 23.93 -3.42 29.81
N GLU A 574 23.79 -4.52 29.09
CA GLU A 574 24.74 -5.63 29.16
C GLU A 574 26.10 -5.27 28.58
N ILE A 575 26.14 -4.37 27.60
CA ILE A 575 27.41 -3.93 26.96
C ILE A 575 28.24 -3.00 27.85
N ALA A 576 27.68 -2.47 28.94
CA ALA A 576 28.33 -1.43 29.73
C ALA A 576 29.68 -1.88 30.33
N ALA A 577 29.80 -3.14 30.74
CA ALA A 577 31.08 -3.67 31.24
C ALA A 577 32.15 -3.77 30.14
N GLU A 578 31.75 -4.19 28.94
CA GLU A 578 32.62 -4.29 27.77
C GLU A 578 33.06 -2.90 27.27
N LEU A 579 32.14 -1.93 27.20
CA LEU A 579 32.47 -0.55 26.86
C LEU A 579 33.46 0.09 27.86
N LEU A 580 33.39 -0.29 29.14
CA LEU A 580 34.37 0.16 30.14
C LEU A 580 35.77 -0.44 29.89
N ASP A 581 35.84 -1.72 29.53
CA ASP A 581 37.12 -2.34 29.16
C ASP A 581 37.71 -1.70 27.89
N LEU A 582 36.88 -1.49 26.88
CA LEU A 582 37.26 -0.78 25.66
C LEU A 582 37.72 0.65 25.95
N LEU A 583 37.06 1.39 26.85
CA LEU A 583 37.49 2.73 27.29
C LEU A 583 38.91 2.71 27.89
N LYS A 584 39.23 1.70 28.70
CA LYS A 584 40.53 1.58 29.38
C LYS A 584 41.66 1.25 28.42
N ASN A 585 41.39 0.38 27.45
CA ASN A 585 42.40 -0.17 26.55
C ASN A 585 42.58 0.64 25.25
N GLU A 586 41.64 1.54 24.93
CA GLU A 586 41.74 2.39 23.74
C GLU A 586 42.83 3.47 23.87
N THR A 587 43.33 3.96 22.74
CA THR A 587 44.33 5.05 22.68
C THR A 587 43.77 6.29 21.98
N ASP A 588 42.84 6.15 21.03
CA ASP A 588 42.21 7.27 20.34
C ASP A 588 41.26 8.05 21.27
N HIS A 589 41.57 9.33 21.51
CA HIS A 589 40.80 10.20 22.42
C HIS A 589 39.34 10.40 21.99
N ALA A 590 39.05 10.45 20.68
CA ALA A 590 37.69 10.63 20.20
C ALA A 590 36.85 9.36 20.47
N LEU A 591 37.45 8.19 20.32
CA LEU A 591 36.81 6.91 20.59
C LEU A 591 36.60 6.68 22.09
N LYS A 592 37.59 7.02 22.92
CA LYS A 592 37.41 7.07 24.39
C LYS A 592 36.23 7.96 24.79
N THR A 593 36.13 9.14 24.20
CA THR A 593 35.02 10.07 24.46
C THR A 593 33.67 9.47 24.04
N ALA A 594 33.62 8.74 22.93
CA ALA A 594 32.41 8.04 22.49
C ALA A 594 31.99 6.93 23.47
N TYR A 595 32.93 6.11 23.96
CA TYR A 595 32.65 5.07 24.96
C TYR A 595 32.22 5.68 26.30
N ALA A 596 32.90 6.73 26.77
CA ALA A 596 32.48 7.48 27.96
C ALA A 596 31.06 8.06 27.80
N SER A 597 30.75 8.64 26.64
CA SER A 597 29.41 9.17 26.33
C SER A 597 28.33 8.10 26.34
N ALA A 598 28.63 6.91 25.79
CA ALA A 598 27.75 5.75 25.80
C ALA A 598 27.51 5.24 27.24
N LEU A 599 28.59 5.05 28.02
CA LEU A 599 28.54 4.67 29.44
C LEU A 599 27.76 5.69 30.29
N GLY A 600 27.93 6.97 29.99
CA GLY A 600 27.16 8.05 30.62
C GLY A 600 25.66 7.95 30.33
N THR A 601 25.30 7.67 29.08
CA THR A 601 23.90 7.49 28.65
C THR A 601 23.28 6.25 29.29
N LEU A 602 24.04 5.15 29.41
CA LEU A 602 23.66 3.94 30.15
C LEU A 602 23.67 4.12 31.67
N LYS A 603 24.17 5.26 32.17
CA LYS A 603 24.33 5.59 33.60
C LYS A 603 25.13 4.53 34.37
N TYR A 604 26.19 4.01 33.75
CA TYR A 604 26.99 2.94 34.32
C TYR A 604 27.98 3.45 35.37
N MET A 605 27.56 3.43 36.63
CA MET A 605 28.33 3.95 37.77
C MET A 605 29.80 3.50 37.84
N PRO A 606 30.16 2.23 37.57
CA PRO A 606 31.55 1.78 37.64
C PRO A 606 32.50 2.47 36.66
N ALA A 607 31.99 3.14 35.62
CA ALA A 607 32.83 3.89 34.66
C ALA A 607 33.20 5.30 35.14
N LEU A 608 32.60 5.80 36.22
CA LEU A 608 32.71 7.21 36.59
C LEU A 608 34.16 7.63 36.90
N ASP A 609 34.90 6.82 37.66
CA ASP A 609 36.29 7.11 38.02
C ASP A 609 37.19 7.17 36.79
N ASP A 610 36.98 6.24 35.84
CA ASP A 610 37.72 6.19 34.58
C ASP A 610 37.39 7.40 33.68
N ILE A 611 36.13 7.83 33.65
CA ILE A 611 35.70 9.04 32.91
C ILE A 611 36.30 10.31 33.55
N LEU A 612 36.32 10.42 34.87
CA LEU A 612 36.93 11.56 35.57
C LEU A 612 38.45 11.60 35.38
N LYS A 613 39.11 10.45 35.40
CA LYS A 613 40.54 10.35 35.06
C LYS A 613 40.79 10.81 33.63
N LEU A 614 40.00 10.34 32.67
CA LEU A 614 40.12 10.75 31.26
C LEU A 614 39.85 12.25 31.06
N LEU A 615 38.90 12.83 31.79
CA LEU A 615 38.65 14.27 31.81
C LEU A 615 39.90 15.06 32.24
N SER A 616 40.70 14.52 33.17
CA SER A 616 41.93 15.17 33.64
C SER A 616 43.05 15.18 32.60
N GLU A 617 43.15 14.11 31.82
CA GLU A 617 44.16 13.92 30.78
C GLU A 617 43.81 14.67 29.48
N SER A 618 42.52 14.97 29.26
CA SER A 618 42.03 15.59 28.04
C SER A 618 42.42 17.07 27.92
N GLN A 619 43.05 17.45 26.80
CA GLN A 619 43.44 18.85 26.54
C GLN A 619 42.34 19.63 25.81
N THR A 620 41.58 18.96 24.95
CA THR A 620 40.57 19.59 24.08
C THR A 620 39.31 19.96 24.88
N GLU A 621 38.91 21.24 24.83
CA GLU A 621 37.71 21.73 25.53
C GLU A 621 36.43 21.00 25.12
N THR A 622 36.28 20.64 23.85
CA THR A 622 35.12 19.88 23.35
C THR A 622 35.01 18.50 24.01
N PHE A 623 36.12 17.74 24.06
CA PHE A 623 36.16 16.45 24.73
C PHE A 623 35.94 16.58 26.24
N ARG A 624 36.49 17.62 26.88
CA ARG A 624 36.22 17.89 28.30
C ARG A 624 34.74 18.12 28.58
N GLY A 625 34.07 18.91 27.74
CA GLY A 625 32.63 19.12 27.85
C GLY A 625 31.81 17.84 27.71
N GLU A 626 32.15 16.98 26.73
CA GLU A 626 31.47 15.69 26.53
C GLU A 626 31.72 14.71 27.70
N LEU A 627 32.96 14.61 28.19
CA LEU A 627 33.32 13.76 29.33
C LEU A 627 32.66 14.23 30.62
N ALA A 628 32.62 15.54 30.85
CA ALA A 628 31.93 16.10 32.00
C ALA A 628 30.41 15.88 31.93
N LEU A 629 29.81 15.99 30.74
CA LEU A 629 28.41 15.61 30.55
C LEU A 629 28.18 14.11 30.78
N ALA A 630 29.08 13.24 30.32
CA ALA A 630 29.00 11.81 30.56
C ALA A 630 29.03 11.49 32.07
N ALA A 631 29.97 12.08 32.81
CA ALA A 631 30.04 11.96 34.27
C ALA A 631 28.75 12.48 34.93
N ALA A 632 28.25 13.64 34.52
CA ALA A 632 27.00 14.22 35.04
C ALA A 632 25.78 13.33 34.77
N LYS A 633 25.71 12.63 33.63
CA LYS A 633 24.64 11.67 33.33
C LYS A 633 24.66 10.47 34.27
N ILE A 634 25.85 9.95 34.61
CA ILE A 634 26.03 8.86 35.59
C ILE A 634 25.60 9.32 36.99
N ILE A 635 26.09 10.49 37.42
CA ILE A 635 25.75 11.10 38.71
C ILE A 635 24.23 11.33 38.81
N GLY A 636 23.61 11.71 37.70
CA GLY A 636 22.17 11.87 37.56
C GLY A 636 21.75 13.32 37.30
N SER A 637 20.47 13.51 36.97
CA SER A 637 19.86 14.83 36.71
C SER A 637 20.55 15.65 35.61
N GLU A 638 20.80 15.05 34.44
CA GLU A 638 21.37 15.69 33.24
C GLU A 638 20.78 17.08 32.93
N ARG A 639 19.45 17.22 33.07
CA ARG A 639 18.73 18.49 32.86
C ARG A 639 19.27 19.63 33.72
N THR A 640 19.64 19.35 34.97
CA THR A 640 20.19 20.34 35.90
C THR A 640 21.60 20.73 35.49
N TYR A 641 22.44 19.75 35.17
CA TYR A 641 23.80 20.00 34.70
C TYR A 641 23.82 20.85 33.42
N ILE A 642 23.00 20.51 32.42
CA ILE A 642 22.93 21.27 31.17
C ILE A 642 22.43 22.70 31.40
N LYS A 643 21.47 22.91 32.31
CA LYS A 643 21.05 24.28 32.70
C LYS A 643 22.21 25.05 33.31
N LEU A 644 22.92 24.46 34.28
CA LEU A 644 24.06 25.06 34.93
C LEU A 644 25.17 25.40 33.92
N TYR A 645 25.53 24.47 33.05
CA TYR A 645 26.52 24.65 31.99
C TYR A 645 26.14 25.79 31.03
N ARG A 646 24.88 25.85 30.58
CA ARG A 646 24.41 26.92 29.66
C ARG A 646 24.42 28.29 30.33
N SER A 647 23.92 28.40 31.56
CA SER A 647 23.92 29.65 32.33
C SER A 647 25.34 30.13 32.63
N ALA A 648 26.25 29.23 32.99
CA ALA A 648 27.63 29.56 33.29
C ALA A 648 28.42 30.01 32.05
N ARG A 649 27.98 29.63 30.84
CA ARG A 649 28.54 30.12 29.58
C ARG A 649 28.10 31.55 29.25
N THR A 650 26.91 31.96 29.69
CA THR A 650 26.42 33.35 29.52
C THR A 650 26.96 34.29 30.58
N ASP A 651 26.94 33.87 31.85
CA ASP A 651 27.42 34.64 32.99
C ASP A 651 28.02 33.67 34.00
N TRP A 652 29.36 33.59 34.02
CA TRP A 652 30.10 32.64 34.86
C TRP A 652 29.96 33.00 36.34
N SER A 653 30.33 34.23 36.70
CA SER A 653 30.41 34.73 38.08
C SER A 653 29.07 34.61 38.80
N THR A 654 28.00 35.14 38.21
CA THR A 654 26.66 35.12 38.81
C THR A 654 26.10 33.70 38.90
N THR A 655 26.27 32.90 37.84
CA THR A 655 25.73 31.54 37.83
C THR A 655 26.37 30.65 38.90
N ILE A 656 27.69 30.71 39.06
CA ILE A 656 28.38 29.91 40.08
C ILE A 656 28.00 30.39 41.48
N CYS A 657 27.97 31.71 41.72
CA CYS A 657 27.48 32.28 42.99
C CYS A 657 26.07 31.78 43.33
N GLU A 658 25.11 31.90 42.42
CA GLU A 658 23.75 31.42 42.64
C GLU A 658 23.69 29.90 42.88
N ALA A 659 24.46 29.12 42.12
CA ALA A 659 24.46 27.67 42.21
C ALA A 659 25.02 27.22 43.57
N MET A 660 26.07 27.87 44.07
CA MET A 660 26.62 27.64 45.41
C MET A 660 25.63 28.04 46.50
N MET A 661 25.02 29.23 46.38
CA MET A 661 24.01 29.70 47.35
C MET A 661 22.79 28.78 47.42
N LYS A 662 22.41 28.14 46.30
CA LYS A 662 21.33 27.13 46.26
C LYS A 662 21.64 25.88 47.08
N LEU A 663 22.91 25.55 47.36
CA LEU A 663 23.30 24.39 48.19
C LEU A 663 23.03 24.63 49.69
N LYS A 664 23.03 25.88 50.14
CA LYS A 664 22.98 26.25 51.57
C LYS A 664 21.73 25.75 52.29
N LYS A 665 20.55 25.96 51.69
CA LYS A 665 19.26 25.54 52.28
C LYS A 665 19.15 24.01 52.41
N PRO A 666 19.52 23.21 51.40
CA PRO A 666 19.65 21.77 51.56
C PRO A 666 20.65 21.33 52.64
N MET A 667 21.83 21.94 52.69
CA MET A 667 22.88 21.64 53.68
C MET A 667 22.38 21.92 55.11
N GLN A 668 21.69 23.04 55.33
CA GLN A 668 21.03 23.37 56.62
C GLN A 668 19.99 22.31 57.02
N LYS A 669 19.15 21.88 56.08
CA LYS A 669 18.15 20.84 56.32
C LYS A 669 18.76 19.47 56.62
N LEU A 670 20.02 19.24 56.26
CA LEU A 670 20.78 18.04 56.60
C LEU A 670 21.61 18.18 57.89
N ASN A 671 21.53 19.33 58.58
CA ASN A 671 22.30 19.65 59.79
C ASN A 671 23.83 19.58 59.59
N LEU A 672 24.33 19.98 58.42
CA LEU A 672 25.77 20.14 58.19
C LEU A 672 26.31 21.35 59.00
N SER A 673 27.63 21.38 59.27
CA SER A 673 28.25 22.37 60.16
C SER A 673 28.05 23.82 59.70
N ASN A 674 27.96 24.74 60.66
CA ASN A 674 27.87 26.18 60.36
C ASN A 674 29.12 26.69 59.64
N ASP A 675 30.29 26.18 59.99
CA ASP A 675 31.56 26.51 59.33
C ASP A 675 31.52 26.18 57.82
N LEU A 676 30.90 25.05 57.43
CA LEU A 676 30.71 24.68 56.03
C LEU A 676 29.76 25.64 55.31
N LEU A 677 28.66 26.03 55.97
CA LEU A 677 27.69 26.99 55.42
C LEU A 677 28.30 28.38 55.24
N GLU A 678 29.19 28.79 56.13
CA GLU A 678 29.93 30.04 56.06
C GLU A 678 30.96 29.99 54.92
N LEU A 679 31.75 28.91 54.82
CA LEU A 679 32.68 28.70 53.69
C LEU A 679 31.99 28.77 52.33
N VAL A 680 30.81 28.15 52.17
CA VAL A 680 30.00 28.24 50.93
C VAL A 680 29.60 29.68 50.64
N THR A 681 29.27 30.48 51.66
CA THR A 681 28.88 31.88 51.50
C THR A 681 30.07 32.74 51.06
N ILE A 682 31.21 32.59 51.74
CA ILE A 682 32.45 33.33 51.41
C ILE A 682 32.90 33.01 49.99
N CYS A 683 32.84 31.74 49.58
CA CYS A 683 33.22 31.34 48.22
C CYS A 683 32.24 31.90 47.17
N ALA A 684 30.92 31.87 47.43
CA ALA A 684 29.93 32.48 46.54
C ALA A 684 30.12 33.99 46.38
N ASP A 685 30.47 34.70 47.45
CA ASP A 685 30.78 36.13 47.43
C ASP A 685 32.07 36.43 46.65
N CYS A 686 33.07 35.54 46.72
CA CYS A 686 34.29 35.66 45.91
C CYS A 686 34.01 35.51 44.41
N PHE A 687 33.08 34.62 44.03
CA PHE A 687 32.61 34.52 42.65
C PHE A 687 31.84 35.76 42.22
N ALA A 688 30.95 36.30 43.06
CA ALA A 688 30.23 37.54 42.78
C ALA A 688 31.15 38.76 42.64
N ALA A 689 32.26 38.78 43.39
CA ALA A 689 33.27 39.83 43.35
C ALA A 689 34.34 39.65 42.25
N GLU A 690 34.22 38.61 41.41
CA GLU A 690 35.16 38.27 40.32
C GLU A 690 36.63 38.15 40.77
N LYS A 691 36.87 37.52 41.93
CA LYS A 691 38.22 37.31 42.50
C LYS A 691 38.69 35.86 42.30
N PRO A 692 39.27 35.51 41.13
CA PRO A 692 39.57 34.12 40.77
C PRO A 692 40.58 33.43 41.71
N SER A 693 41.61 34.16 42.17
CA SER A 693 42.63 33.61 43.08
C SER A 693 42.07 33.17 44.43
N LEU A 694 41.14 33.94 44.99
CA LEU A 694 40.45 33.61 46.24
C LEU A 694 39.41 32.52 46.04
N SER A 695 38.73 32.49 44.89
CA SER A 695 37.79 31.40 44.60
C SER A 695 38.48 30.05 44.47
N ASP A 696 39.71 30.00 43.94
CA ASP A 696 40.49 28.76 43.80
C ASP A 696 40.86 28.16 45.15
N GLU A 697 41.29 28.99 46.09
CA GLU A 697 41.67 28.56 47.45
C GLU A 697 40.46 28.08 48.27
N LEU A 698 39.27 28.62 48.02
CA LEU A 698 38.06 28.35 48.80
C LEU A 698 37.17 27.24 48.23
N LEU A 699 37.38 26.84 46.97
CA LEU A 699 36.51 25.87 46.29
C LEU A 699 36.70 24.45 46.80
N TRP A 700 37.94 23.94 46.78
CA TRP A 700 38.22 22.56 47.17
C TRP A 700 37.98 22.28 48.68
N PRO A 701 38.25 23.21 49.64
CA PRO A 701 37.98 22.96 51.06
C PRO A 701 36.51 22.75 51.36
N ILE A 702 35.60 23.39 50.61
CA ILE A 702 34.15 23.17 50.76
C ILE A 702 33.79 21.72 50.46
N PHE A 703 34.38 21.13 49.43
CA PHE A 703 34.07 19.75 49.04
C PHE A 703 34.74 18.71 49.94
N ASP A 704 35.93 18.99 50.47
CA ASP A 704 36.58 18.09 51.45
C ASP A 704 35.96 18.18 52.85
N ALA A 705 35.40 19.33 53.23
CA ALA A 705 34.71 19.55 54.50
C ALA A 705 33.32 18.88 54.58
N ILE A 706 32.81 18.30 53.47
CA ILE A 706 31.58 17.50 53.51
C ILE A 706 31.86 16.22 54.31
N PRO A 707 31.11 15.94 55.40
CA PRO A 707 31.35 14.79 56.25
C PRO A 707 31.31 13.47 55.47
N LYS A 708 32.45 12.76 55.43
CA LYS A 708 32.64 11.52 54.64
C LYS A 708 31.74 10.35 55.08
N ASP A 709 31.09 10.47 56.24
CA ASP A 709 30.14 9.50 56.79
C ASP A 709 28.70 9.74 56.31
N TYR A 710 28.41 10.95 55.81
CA TYR A 710 27.10 11.31 55.22
C TYR A 710 27.05 11.08 53.71
N ILE A 711 28.19 10.75 53.09
CA ILE A 711 28.29 10.52 51.65
C ILE A 711 28.05 9.03 51.37
N ASP A 712 27.01 8.73 50.59
CA ASP A 712 26.73 7.38 50.11
C ASP A 712 27.97 6.75 49.46
N LYS A 713 28.08 5.41 49.56
CA LYS A 713 29.21 4.63 49.02
C LYS A 713 29.53 4.96 47.56
N ASN A 714 28.51 5.32 46.78
CA ASN A 714 28.63 5.68 45.37
C ASN A 714 29.20 7.09 45.14
N PHE A 715 28.94 8.06 46.01
CA PHE A 715 29.37 9.46 45.83
C PHE A 715 30.73 9.76 46.47
N LYS A 716 31.13 8.98 47.48
CA LYS A 716 32.39 9.17 48.22
C LYS A 716 33.65 9.20 47.34
N PRO A 717 33.87 8.26 46.40
CA PRO A 717 35.02 8.34 45.49
C PRO A 717 34.93 9.54 44.53
N VAL A 718 33.72 9.90 44.09
CA VAL A 718 33.47 11.02 43.18
C VAL A 718 33.85 12.36 43.79
N PHE A 719 33.42 12.61 45.03
CA PHE A 719 33.77 13.83 45.75
C PHE A 719 35.28 13.92 46.01
N ALA A 720 35.92 12.81 46.38
CA ALA A 720 37.36 12.78 46.60
C ALA A 720 38.15 13.12 45.32
N GLU A 721 37.77 12.54 44.18
CA GLU A 721 38.43 12.84 42.90
C GLU A 721 38.16 14.28 42.44
N LEU A 722 36.92 14.76 42.51
CA LEU A 722 36.59 16.14 42.15
C LEU A 722 37.31 17.17 43.03
N SER A 723 37.39 16.93 44.34
CA SER A 723 38.13 17.80 45.27
C SER A 723 39.60 17.87 44.90
N LYS A 724 40.24 16.72 44.64
CA LYS A 724 41.64 16.64 44.22
C LYS A 724 41.88 17.39 42.90
N ARG A 725 40.95 17.29 41.94
CA ARG A 725 41.09 18.01 40.64
C ARG A 725 40.84 19.51 40.77
N LEU A 726 39.95 19.93 41.66
CA LEU A 726 39.77 21.34 42.00
C LEU A 726 41.02 21.93 42.66
N GLU A 727 41.67 21.22 43.57
CA GLU A 727 42.95 21.62 44.15
C GLU A 727 44.05 21.72 43.07
N GLN A 728 44.12 20.74 42.17
CA GLN A 728 45.13 20.70 41.11
C GLN A 728 44.97 21.80 40.06
N PHE A 729 43.73 22.11 39.64
CA PHE A 729 43.45 22.94 38.48
C PHE A 729 42.76 24.27 38.78
N GLY A 730 42.13 24.44 39.95
CA GLY A 730 41.36 25.63 40.29
C GLY A 730 40.34 26.02 39.21
N THR A 731 40.23 27.33 38.94
CA THR A 731 39.35 27.94 37.95
C THR A 731 39.80 27.76 36.50
N SER A 732 41.02 27.25 36.26
CA SER A 732 41.52 27.00 34.90
C SER A 732 40.72 25.90 34.16
N ARG A 733 40.08 25.00 34.92
CA ARG A 733 39.27 23.88 34.40
C ARG A 733 37.84 23.99 34.92
N ARG A 734 37.06 24.86 34.27
CA ARG A 734 35.66 25.17 34.59
C ARG A 734 34.74 23.94 34.72
N GLU A 735 35.03 22.88 33.99
CA GLU A 735 34.23 21.65 33.98
C GLU A 735 34.19 20.96 35.35
N TYR A 736 35.28 21.02 36.12
CA TYR A 736 35.34 20.45 37.46
C TYR A 736 34.48 21.24 38.46
N ILE A 737 34.44 22.57 38.34
CA ILE A 737 33.60 23.43 39.18
C ILE A 737 32.13 23.10 38.94
N LEU A 738 31.72 23.03 37.66
CA LEU A 738 30.36 22.69 37.28
C LEU A 738 29.97 21.28 37.75
N LEU A 739 30.85 20.29 37.56
CA LEU A 739 30.64 18.92 38.02
C LEU A 739 30.56 18.83 39.54
N ALA A 740 31.42 19.52 40.29
CA ALA A 740 31.44 19.48 41.74
C ALA A 740 30.15 20.07 42.33
N ILE A 741 29.74 21.26 41.86
CA ILE A 741 28.49 21.89 42.28
C ILE A 741 27.28 21.00 41.92
N HIS A 742 27.25 20.44 40.71
CA HIS A 742 26.19 19.53 40.28
C HIS A 742 26.14 18.25 41.14
N THR A 743 27.29 17.65 41.43
CA THR A 743 27.40 16.45 42.27
C THR A 743 26.89 16.73 43.69
N CYS A 744 27.26 17.89 44.25
CA CYS A 744 26.74 18.38 45.53
C CYS A 744 25.22 18.53 45.52
N ASP A 745 24.66 19.22 44.52
CA ASP A 745 23.21 19.42 44.43
C ASP A 745 22.45 18.09 44.33
N VAL A 746 22.92 17.16 43.48
CA VAL A 746 22.31 15.83 43.34
C VAL A 746 22.41 15.03 44.63
N TRP A 747 23.57 15.01 45.28
CA TRP A 747 23.76 14.31 46.55
C TRP A 747 22.86 14.86 47.67
N LEU A 748 22.81 16.19 47.83
CA LEU A 748 21.98 16.88 48.83
C LEU A 748 20.49 16.58 48.62
N ARG A 749 19.99 16.64 47.39
CA ARG A 749 18.59 16.34 47.07
C ARG A 749 18.24 14.88 47.33
N THR A 750 19.15 13.96 46.98
CA THR A 750 18.95 12.52 47.18
C THR A 750 18.84 12.22 48.68
N ASN A 751 19.74 12.78 49.50
CA ASN A 751 19.73 12.59 50.95
C ASN A 751 18.54 13.26 51.64
N LEU A 752 18.11 14.44 51.19
CA LEU A 752 16.89 15.06 51.69
C LEU A 752 15.65 14.23 51.40
N ALA A 753 15.55 13.67 50.18
CA ALA A 753 14.42 12.82 49.81
C ALA A 753 14.34 11.55 50.67
N ILE A 754 15.50 10.95 51.00
CA ILE A 754 15.58 9.80 51.92
C ILE A 754 15.13 10.23 53.32
N ARG A 755 15.68 11.32 53.87
CA ARG A 755 15.33 11.83 55.20
C ARG A 755 13.84 12.18 55.35
N THR A 756 13.19 12.67 54.31
CA THR A 756 11.73 12.94 54.29
C THR A 756 10.85 11.70 54.12
N LYS A 757 11.42 10.56 53.72
CA LYS A 757 10.70 9.27 53.65
C LYS A 757 10.85 8.44 54.92
N THR A 758 11.92 8.66 55.69
CA THR A 758 12.23 7.95 56.94
C THR A 758 11.70 8.66 58.19
N ASN A 759 11.33 9.94 58.06
CA ASN A 759 10.56 10.71 59.04
C ASN A 759 9.10 10.77 58.59
#